data_AF-A0A7V3EMT6-F1
#
_entry.id   AF-A0A7V3EMT6-F1
#
_cell.length_a   1.000
_cell.length_b   1.000
_cell.length_c   1.000
_cell.angle_alpha   90.00
_cell.angle_beta   90.00
_cell.angle_gamma   90.00
#
_symmetry.space_group_name_H-M   'P 1'
#
loop_
_entity.id
_entity.type
_entity.pdbx_description
1 polymer ?
#
loop_
_entity_poly.entity_id
_entity_poly.type
_entity_poly.pdbx_seq_one_letter_code
_entity_poly.pdbx_strand_id
1 'polypeptide(L)'
;MIILYCEKCGKRVDERAVASGDAQVDGQGHAICGSCAPPKRKDSRRNIAPALGASKSPSTRIVQSPGKTVALPQSKAAEPRRNMVSIGIGVTVACVVLFAGAWYFGIRTPSEKVRMSRITDTPTTTPPQQDPLVPPHGTTARPPLLPQNDPGTSRPGPVSPPPPQASTTKNGDTYDPRGMMANSLLIQAKDYYAKFPRAPWIYKEKLENLINRYSGTPAADEAAKIVAEGHFASRPPSKEADRVPGDTEWRKALELLPSADPTQDSIRPGWSWKGDLLSSSDHAWMTIPYTPSEEYDLRVVFVRQSGGECLGINLPRIDRACTFVLCAWGDVGHGFEMIQNRRADEQPGYTPRPGLIQNGKTNVLVIQVRRGVLKAWLNGRLLAEAQAAADQTMPHEHWDPKRLDRLAIGSWGGCVYEIRSLKILEWSGEGAFLRPPPAKTIPDTVAFAPDTRGGETPDTTTPSGSPPSTSTSPVKPVDITVSLPDASARPDTPSRPAGASPKATYAIFLTQFWSCLAKKNWTGAQRHVTDAKANPKLASFKAALELDGELARQAEAAEQAVEAGAALLKDGRPFILQQKDVRGVRKIAVGQGGTATIDRIRNRTIDISERMGGGQIGFSLPIDTLLPVTCQALAEMYLKDQPQGFLTLAAGRFASIPQPDRDEEFMAWTKKAEKDSVSALRARQLTVWLEFQKAEQAARKAFAEVESLLESKNAEKTLAALDQFSTQHADTAFAMESRNAAEELREKAQTLMREPGLWATYWSASQNKRFERMVFAQAERVTYDLGIVEKLPSDKIPRVFFDLRYEGMLRIAQAGSYEFKLEADDRIGLWIDEKPIRELSGGGNPFQKVDLSAGDHTLRIEYSNDAGGGFFVVKWKPPGATGEHINIPAENLWHRKGQEVRP
;
A
#
# COMPACT_ATOMS: atom_id res chain seq x y z
N MET A 1 0.47 37.81 0.11
CA MET A 1 0.44 38.29 -1.28
C MET A 1 0.72 37.09 -2.16
N ILE A 2 -0.31 36.55 -2.80
CA ILE A 2 -0.22 35.36 -3.64
C ILE A 2 -0.28 35.84 -5.08
N ILE A 3 0.80 35.66 -5.83
CA ILE A 3 0.86 36.12 -7.22
C ILE A 3 0.07 35.14 -8.08
N LEU A 4 -1.17 35.51 -8.41
CA LEU A 4 -2.03 34.76 -9.31
C LEU A 4 -1.62 35.00 -10.77
N TYR A 5 -1.80 33.98 -11.61
CA TYR A 5 -1.53 34.03 -13.05
C TYR A 5 -2.71 33.45 -13.81
N CYS A 6 -3.00 33.99 -15.00
CA CYS A 6 -4.08 33.51 -15.84
C CYS A 6 -3.70 32.19 -16.51
N GLU A 7 -4.37 31.10 -16.14
CA GLU A 7 -4.06 29.75 -16.63
C GLU A 7 -4.08 29.64 -18.18
N LYS A 8 -4.96 30.41 -18.83
CA LYS A 8 -5.10 30.41 -20.31
C LYS A 8 -4.07 31.25 -21.08
N CYS A 9 -3.36 32.19 -20.46
CA CYS A 9 -2.45 33.09 -21.19
C CYS A 9 -1.17 33.52 -20.43
N GLY A 10 -0.93 32.99 -19.23
CA GLY A 10 0.26 33.28 -18.43
C GLY A 10 0.34 34.70 -17.85
N LYS A 11 -0.56 35.62 -18.20
CA LYS A 11 -0.54 37.00 -17.66
C LYS A 11 -0.81 37.00 -16.16
N ARG A 12 0.01 37.73 -15.40
CA ARG A 12 -0.22 38.01 -13.97
C ARG A 12 -1.60 38.62 -13.77
N VAL A 13 -2.33 38.09 -12.78
CA VAL A 13 -3.62 38.60 -12.33
C VAL A 13 -3.40 39.33 -11.01
N ASP A 14 -3.83 40.59 -10.94
CA ASP A 14 -3.80 41.38 -9.71
C ASP A 14 -4.88 40.85 -8.73
N GLU A 15 -4.56 40.76 -7.45
CA GLU A 15 -5.54 40.43 -6.39
C GLU A 15 -6.75 41.40 -6.45
N ARG A 16 -6.53 42.65 -6.86
CA ARG A 16 -7.57 43.66 -7.10
C ARG A 16 -8.48 43.34 -8.29
N ALA A 17 -7.97 42.70 -9.34
CA ALA A 17 -8.77 42.32 -10.52
C ALA A 17 -9.70 41.13 -10.21
N VAL A 18 -9.30 40.25 -9.30
CA VAL A 18 -10.19 39.22 -8.74
C VAL A 18 -11.27 39.89 -7.87
N ALA A 19 -10.87 40.83 -7.00
CA ALA A 19 -11.82 41.54 -6.14
C ALA A 19 -12.84 42.42 -6.89
N SER A 20 -12.51 42.95 -8.07
CA SER A 20 -13.44 43.69 -8.94
C SER A 20 -14.32 42.80 -9.82
N GLY A 21 -14.00 41.51 -9.97
CA GLY A 21 -14.68 40.60 -10.90
C GLY A 21 -14.32 40.81 -12.38
N ASP A 22 -13.17 41.45 -12.63
CA ASP A 22 -12.52 41.57 -13.94
C ASP A 22 -11.59 40.39 -14.25
N ALA A 23 -11.20 39.63 -13.23
CA ALA A 23 -10.69 38.28 -13.33
C ALA A 23 -11.60 37.33 -12.53
N GLN A 24 -11.76 36.10 -13.03
CA GLN A 24 -12.51 35.05 -12.36
C GLN A 24 -11.52 34.07 -11.71
N VAL A 25 -11.90 33.49 -10.58
CA VAL A 25 -11.26 32.30 -10.01
C VAL A 25 -12.28 31.18 -10.11
N ASP A 26 -11.85 30.01 -10.57
CA ASP A 26 -12.73 28.85 -10.75
C ASP A 26 -12.85 27.98 -9.48
N GLY A 27 -13.60 26.89 -9.57
CA GLY A 27 -13.82 25.95 -8.47
C GLY A 27 -12.59 25.12 -8.07
N GLN A 28 -11.47 25.24 -8.78
CA GLN A 28 -10.18 24.58 -8.47
C GLN A 28 -9.14 25.59 -7.92
N GLY A 29 -9.45 26.89 -7.94
CA GLY A 29 -8.59 27.96 -7.44
C GLY A 29 -7.75 28.64 -8.52
N HIS A 30 -7.97 28.32 -9.80
CA HIS A 30 -7.20 28.88 -10.91
C HIS A 30 -7.76 30.23 -11.35
N ALA A 31 -6.89 31.20 -11.63
CA ALA A 31 -7.30 32.52 -12.09
C ALA A 31 -7.43 32.60 -13.62
N ILE A 32 -8.42 33.36 -14.10
CA ILE A 32 -8.66 33.64 -15.52
C ILE A 32 -8.93 35.14 -15.67
N CYS A 33 -8.05 35.86 -16.38
CA CYS A 33 -8.22 37.30 -16.61
C CYS A 33 -9.38 37.58 -17.59
N GLY A 34 -9.99 38.76 -17.52
CA GLY A 34 -11.17 39.14 -18.31
C GLY A 34 -11.00 39.03 -19.83
N SER A 35 -9.78 39.14 -20.35
CA SER A 35 -9.46 38.89 -21.77
C SER A 35 -9.54 37.42 -22.19
N CYS A 36 -9.61 36.47 -21.24
CA CYS A 36 -9.66 35.02 -21.47
C CYS A 36 -10.90 34.36 -20.82
N ALA A 37 -11.69 35.14 -20.09
CA ALA A 37 -13.03 34.79 -19.65
C ALA A 37 -14.01 34.87 -20.84
N PRO A 38 -15.05 34.01 -20.91
CA PRO A 38 -16.08 34.13 -21.93
C PRO A 38 -16.89 35.43 -21.75
N PRO A 39 -17.38 36.05 -22.84
CA PRO A 39 -18.12 37.31 -22.74
C PRO A 39 -19.40 37.14 -21.90
N LYS A 40 -19.54 37.95 -20.84
CA LYS A 40 -20.71 37.96 -19.94
C LYS A 40 -21.99 38.18 -20.76
N ARG A 41 -22.94 37.22 -20.75
CA ARG A 41 -24.26 37.39 -21.35
C ARG A 41 -24.96 38.61 -20.74
N LYS A 42 -25.59 39.45 -21.59
CA LYS A 42 -26.48 40.52 -21.15
C LYS A 42 -27.85 39.95 -20.80
N ASP A 43 -27.98 39.30 -19.65
CA ASP A 43 -29.30 38.95 -19.14
C ASP A 43 -30.05 40.22 -18.70
N SER A 44 -31.24 40.43 -19.29
CA SER A 44 -32.07 41.61 -19.05
C SER A 44 -32.69 41.55 -17.65
N ARG A 45 -32.34 42.52 -16.80
CA ARG A 45 -32.82 42.60 -15.41
C ARG A 45 -34.36 42.59 -15.30
N ARG A 46 -34.87 41.80 -14.35
CA ARG A 46 -35.91 42.27 -13.41
C ARG A 46 -35.55 41.84 -11.99
N ASN A 47 -35.64 42.77 -11.05
CA ASN A 47 -35.29 42.55 -9.66
C ASN A 47 -36.46 41.89 -8.91
N ILE A 48 -36.19 40.83 -8.12
CA ILE A 48 -36.91 40.52 -6.88
C ILE A 48 -35.84 40.13 -5.84
N ALA A 49 -35.99 40.59 -4.60
CA ALA A 49 -35.03 40.36 -3.52
C ALA A 49 -35.22 38.98 -2.83
N PRO A 50 -34.17 38.40 -2.23
CA PRO A 50 -34.28 37.13 -1.51
C PRO A 50 -34.92 37.31 -0.13
N ALA A 51 -36.01 36.59 0.13
CA ALA A 51 -36.60 36.44 1.45
C ALA A 51 -36.99 34.97 1.71
N LEU A 52 -36.84 34.56 2.96
CA LEU A 52 -37.02 33.20 3.50
C LEU A 52 -38.33 32.50 3.07
N GLY A 53 -38.25 31.22 2.71
CA GLY A 53 -39.44 30.38 2.51
C GLY A 53 -39.14 28.90 2.30
N ALA A 54 -39.53 28.04 3.25
CA ALA A 54 -39.44 26.59 3.14
C ALA A 54 -40.84 25.96 3.04
N SER A 55 -41.14 25.28 1.93
CA SER A 55 -42.35 24.47 1.71
C SER A 55 -42.03 23.47 0.59
N LYS A 56 -41.92 22.16 0.85
CA LYS A 56 -42.99 21.16 1.07
C LYS A 56 -43.80 20.80 -0.19
N SER A 57 -43.88 19.50 -0.43
CA SER A 57 -44.53 18.80 -1.55
C SER A 57 -46.07 18.94 -1.55
N PRO A 58 -46.75 18.69 -2.69
CA PRO A 58 -48.18 18.92 -2.83
C PRO A 58 -49.06 17.86 -2.14
N SER A 59 -50.24 18.29 -1.71
CA SER A 59 -51.30 17.45 -1.14
C SER A 59 -52.51 17.39 -2.07
N THR A 60 -53.16 16.23 -2.21
CA THR A 60 -54.64 16.16 -2.23
C THR A 60 -55.19 14.74 -2.11
N ARG A 61 -55.82 14.43 -0.96
CA ARG A 61 -57.26 14.10 -0.92
C ARG A 61 -57.80 14.34 0.49
N ILE A 62 -59.09 14.60 0.58
CA ILE A 62 -59.78 15.07 1.79
C ILE A 62 -60.83 14.04 2.20
N VAL A 63 -60.87 13.70 3.49
CA VAL A 63 -62.09 13.33 4.22
C VAL A 63 -62.02 14.01 5.59
N GLN A 64 -63.16 14.49 6.10
CA GLN A 64 -63.33 15.11 7.43
C GLN A 64 -63.49 13.98 8.50
N SER A 65 -63.63 14.17 9.82
CA SER A 65 -64.31 15.19 10.65
C SER A 65 -63.69 15.17 12.09
N PRO A 66 -64.16 15.94 13.12
CA PRO A 66 -63.19 16.54 14.06
C PRO A 66 -63.29 16.19 15.56
N GLY A 67 -62.12 16.21 16.22
CA GLY A 67 -61.83 17.02 17.43
C GLY A 67 -62.37 16.62 18.81
N LYS A 68 -61.49 16.67 19.82
CA LYS A 68 -61.66 17.49 21.04
C LYS A 68 -60.37 17.64 21.85
N THR A 69 -60.32 18.69 22.67
CA THR A 69 -59.26 19.04 23.62
C THR A 69 -59.49 18.44 25.02
N VAL A 70 -58.44 18.38 25.85
CA VAL A 70 -58.33 18.88 27.24
C VAL A 70 -57.00 18.39 27.87
N ALA A 71 -56.57 18.99 28.99
CA ALA A 71 -55.22 18.87 29.56
C ALA A 71 -55.11 17.95 30.82
N LEU A 72 -53.86 17.79 31.28
CA LEU A 72 -53.37 17.23 32.55
C LEU A 72 -54.18 17.69 33.81
N PRO A 73 -54.27 16.90 34.91
CA PRO A 73 -53.14 16.78 35.86
C PRO A 73 -53.01 15.42 36.61
N GLN A 74 -52.27 15.44 37.73
CA GLN A 74 -51.56 14.36 38.45
C GLN A 74 -52.41 13.50 39.42
N SER A 75 -51.99 12.25 39.70
CA SER A 75 -51.43 11.79 41.02
C SER A 75 -51.86 10.40 41.56
N LYS A 76 -50.94 9.80 42.37
CA LYS A 76 -51.11 8.83 43.49
C LYS A 76 -51.74 7.42 43.30
N ALA A 77 -50.84 6.43 43.22
CA ALA A 77 -50.65 5.28 44.14
C ALA A 77 -51.81 4.41 44.70
N ALA A 78 -51.67 3.06 44.57
CA ALA A 78 -51.96 2.06 45.63
C ALA A 78 -51.38 0.65 45.31
N GLU A 79 -50.83 -0.05 46.30
CA GLU A 79 -50.75 -1.53 46.37
C GLU A 79 -51.82 -2.05 47.38
N PRO A 80 -52.07 -3.38 47.52
CA PRO A 80 -51.36 -4.11 48.61
C PRO A 80 -51.15 -5.64 48.46
N ARG A 81 -49.92 -6.08 48.81
CA ARG A 81 -49.55 -7.21 49.71
C ARG A 81 -50.18 -8.62 49.62
N ARG A 82 -49.31 -9.64 49.63
CA ARG A 82 -49.06 -10.69 50.68
C ARG A 82 -48.25 -11.86 50.07
N ASN A 83 -47.33 -12.60 50.71
CA ASN A 83 -46.49 -12.53 51.93
C ASN A 83 -45.23 -13.42 51.62
N MET A 84 -43.99 -13.22 52.09
CA MET A 84 -43.42 -13.10 53.45
C MET A 84 -43.54 -14.39 54.31
N VAL A 85 -42.54 -14.84 55.09
CA VAL A 85 -41.19 -14.29 55.44
C VAL A 85 -40.08 -15.16 54.77
N SER A 86 -38.93 -15.68 55.27
CA SER A 86 -38.06 -15.68 56.50
C SER A 86 -36.79 -16.52 56.15
N ILE A 87 -35.64 -16.59 56.84
CA ILE A 87 -34.77 -15.85 57.80
C ILE A 87 -33.45 -16.70 57.85
N GLY A 88 -32.22 -16.27 58.12
CA GLY A 88 -31.60 -14.98 58.50
C GLY A 88 -30.30 -15.22 59.31
N ILE A 89 -29.67 -14.17 59.85
CA ILE A 89 -28.45 -14.19 60.73
C ILE A 89 -27.10 -14.40 59.99
N GLY A 90 -26.00 -13.90 60.59
CA GLY A 90 -24.60 -13.98 60.10
C GLY A 90 -23.59 -13.70 61.23
N VAL A 91 -22.53 -12.90 60.97
CA VAL A 91 -21.54 -12.29 61.93
C VAL A 91 -20.17 -12.98 62.08
N THR A 92 -19.10 -12.16 62.18
CA THR A 92 -17.66 -12.42 62.54
C THR A 92 -16.81 -13.32 61.60
N VAL A 93 -15.48 -13.18 61.32
CA VAL A 93 -14.34 -12.24 61.58
C VAL A 93 -13.09 -13.01 62.10
N ALA A 94 -11.87 -12.55 61.72
CA ALA A 94 -10.53 -13.07 62.06
C ALA A 94 -10.15 -14.41 61.38
N CYS A 95 -8.90 -14.76 61.04
CA CYS A 95 -7.59 -14.07 60.95
C CYS A 95 -6.63 -14.92 60.04
N VAL A 96 -5.37 -14.61 59.71
CA VAL A 96 -4.38 -13.63 60.22
C VAL A 96 -3.46 -13.06 59.10
N VAL A 97 -2.34 -12.45 59.49
CA VAL A 97 -1.31 -11.66 58.77
C VAL A 97 -0.22 -12.49 58.06
N LEU A 98 0.38 -11.93 56.99
CA LEU A 98 1.84 -11.77 56.65
C LEU A 98 2.05 -11.65 55.12
N PHE A 99 2.99 -10.86 54.54
CA PHE A 99 3.58 -9.56 54.94
C PHE A 99 4.33 -8.87 53.75
N ALA A 100 4.27 -7.52 53.64
CA ALA A 100 5.12 -6.60 52.85
C ALA A 100 5.27 -6.76 51.29
N GLY A 101 5.52 -5.69 50.51
CA GLY A 101 5.34 -4.25 50.81
C GLY A 101 6.13 -3.25 49.92
N ALA A 102 5.40 -2.28 49.33
CA ALA A 102 5.89 -0.97 48.82
C ALA A 102 6.86 -1.00 47.59
N TRP A 103 7.13 0.07 46.82
CA TRP A 103 7.12 1.54 47.06
C TRP A 103 6.38 2.39 46.00
N TYR A 104 6.08 3.64 46.35
CA TYR A 104 5.45 4.66 45.49
C TYR A 104 5.94 6.08 45.90
N PHE A 105 6.09 7.00 44.95
CA PHE A 105 6.33 8.45 45.13
C PHE A 105 5.45 9.19 44.09
N GLY A 106 4.85 10.37 44.29
CA GLY A 106 5.07 11.44 45.26
C GLY A 106 5.75 12.64 44.56
N ILE A 107 5.27 13.90 44.54
CA ILE A 107 4.21 14.60 45.31
C ILE A 107 3.57 15.76 44.45
N ARG A 108 2.34 16.17 44.83
CA ARG A 108 1.58 17.45 44.68
C ARG A 108 2.37 18.77 44.34
N THR A 109 1.84 19.95 43.92
CA THR A 109 0.52 20.68 43.88
C THR A 109 0.70 22.03 43.10
N PRO A 110 -0.16 23.10 43.14
CA PRO A 110 -1.65 23.25 43.08
C PRO A 110 -2.13 24.34 42.05
N SER A 111 -3.42 24.72 42.16
CA SER A 111 -4.14 25.95 41.68
C SER A 111 -5.04 25.79 40.46
N GLU A 112 -6.00 26.68 40.22
CA GLU A 112 -7.21 27.06 40.98
C GLU A 112 -8.20 27.74 39.99
N LYS A 113 -9.36 28.23 40.45
CA LYS A 113 -10.48 28.66 39.58
C LYS A 113 -10.34 30.12 39.13
N VAL A 114 -11.04 30.53 38.04
CA VAL A 114 -12.18 31.50 38.08
C VAL A 114 -12.76 31.86 36.69
N ARG A 115 -14.11 31.93 36.65
CA ARG A 115 -15.10 32.59 35.75
C ARG A 115 -14.80 33.05 34.30
N MET A 116 -15.84 32.85 33.47
CA MET A 116 -16.21 33.68 32.31
C MET A 116 -16.98 34.96 32.72
N SER A 117 -16.87 36.04 31.95
CA SER A 117 -17.98 36.95 31.58
C SER A 117 -17.59 37.87 30.39
N ARG A 118 -18.53 38.68 29.86
CA ARG A 118 -18.41 39.49 28.62
C ARG A 118 -18.89 40.94 28.83
N ILE A 119 -18.60 41.80 27.83
CA ILE A 119 -19.49 42.81 27.18
C ILE A 119 -19.45 44.29 27.66
N THR A 120 -19.32 45.20 26.67
CA THR A 120 -19.66 46.67 26.62
C THR A 120 -18.93 47.69 27.54
N ASP A 121 -18.76 48.99 27.21
CA ASP A 121 -19.22 49.79 26.04
C ASP A 121 -18.32 51.02 25.68
N THR A 122 -18.73 51.79 24.65
CA THR A 122 -18.05 53.00 24.08
C THR A 122 -18.44 54.36 24.70
N PRO A 123 -17.69 55.45 24.43
CA PRO A 123 -18.15 56.55 23.51
C PRO A 123 -16.99 57.29 22.75
N THR A 124 -17.09 58.26 21.82
CA THR A 124 -18.08 58.86 20.86
C THR A 124 -17.48 60.22 20.36
N THR A 125 -17.51 60.57 19.06
CA THR A 125 -17.76 61.95 18.48
C THR A 125 -17.67 61.99 16.93
N THR A 126 -18.24 63.03 16.27
CA THR A 126 -18.89 62.87 14.91
C THR A 126 -18.72 64.08 13.88
N PRO A 127 -19.62 64.47 12.92
CA PRO A 127 -19.31 64.86 11.50
C PRO A 127 -19.60 66.38 11.16
N PRO A 128 -19.91 66.92 9.91
CA PRO A 128 -20.08 66.35 8.53
C PRO A 128 -19.63 67.17 7.26
N GLN A 129 -19.90 66.57 6.08
CA GLN A 129 -20.18 67.02 4.68
C GLN A 129 -20.22 68.50 4.18
N GLN A 130 -20.05 68.66 2.84
CA GLN A 130 -20.95 69.46 1.97
C GLN A 130 -20.94 69.07 0.46
N ASP A 131 -22.01 69.44 -0.28
CA ASP A 131 -22.45 69.04 -1.65
C ASP A 131 -23.26 70.22 -2.31
N PRO A 132 -23.91 70.23 -3.53
CA PRO A 132 -23.94 69.39 -4.77
C PRO A 132 -23.91 70.22 -6.13
N LEU A 133 -24.39 69.69 -7.31
CA LEU A 133 -25.23 70.33 -8.40
C LEU A 133 -25.08 69.75 -9.86
N VAL A 134 -26.03 70.06 -10.80
CA VAL A 134 -26.41 69.21 -12.00
C VAL A 134 -26.74 69.99 -13.35
N PRO A 135 -27.63 69.61 -14.35
CA PRO A 135 -27.35 69.47 -15.82
C PRO A 135 -28.04 70.48 -16.81
N PRO A 136 -28.08 70.26 -18.16
CA PRO A 136 -29.30 69.71 -18.86
C PRO A 136 -29.14 68.97 -20.26
N HIS A 137 -30.30 68.58 -20.87
CA HIS A 137 -30.74 67.89 -22.15
C HIS A 137 -29.95 68.02 -23.51
N GLY A 138 -30.22 67.30 -24.64
CA GLY A 138 -31.08 66.11 -24.98
C GLY A 138 -31.52 65.92 -26.49
N THR A 139 -31.89 64.68 -26.90
CA THR A 139 -32.83 64.22 -28.02
C THR A 139 -32.48 64.08 -29.55
N THR A 140 -33.11 63.06 -30.22
CA THR A 140 -33.37 62.78 -31.68
C THR A 140 -32.17 62.42 -32.63
N ALA A 141 -32.12 61.29 -33.38
CA ALA A 141 -32.83 60.79 -34.62
C ALA A 141 -32.00 61.02 -35.93
N ARG A 142 -32.14 60.35 -37.11
CA ARG A 142 -33.06 59.35 -37.73
C ARG A 142 -32.34 58.59 -38.94
N PRO A 143 -32.72 57.37 -39.39
CA PRO A 143 -32.18 56.64 -40.58
C PRO A 143 -33.15 56.67 -41.82
N PRO A 144 -33.04 55.90 -42.97
CA PRO A 144 -32.13 54.80 -43.40
C PRO A 144 -31.65 54.82 -44.91
N LEU A 145 -31.03 53.75 -45.45
CA LEU A 145 -31.26 53.09 -46.80
C LEU A 145 -30.24 51.96 -47.18
N LEU A 146 -30.59 51.10 -48.16
CA LEU A 146 -29.80 49.99 -48.80
C LEU A 146 -29.84 50.12 -50.35
N PRO A 147 -28.91 49.53 -51.13
CA PRO A 147 -29.24 48.24 -51.80
C PRO A 147 -28.07 47.26 -52.13
N GLN A 148 -28.40 45.96 -52.06
CA GLN A 148 -28.03 44.81 -52.94
C GLN A 148 -26.70 44.77 -53.74
N ASN A 149 -25.89 43.71 -53.56
CA ASN A 149 -25.87 42.54 -54.46
C ASN A 149 -24.95 41.39 -54.01
N ASP A 150 -25.24 40.19 -54.50
CA ASP A 150 -24.55 38.88 -54.35
C ASP A 150 -24.46 38.25 -55.78
N PRO A 151 -23.77 37.13 -56.06
CA PRO A 151 -22.68 36.45 -55.34
C PRO A 151 -21.43 36.21 -56.24
N GLY A 152 -20.30 35.71 -55.69
CA GLY A 152 -19.08 35.46 -56.50
C GLY A 152 -17.97 34.58 -55.90
N THR A 153 -18.14 33.25 -56.02
CA THR A 153 -17.08 32.19 -56.04
C THR A 153 -16.00 32.06 -54.94
N SER A 154 -15.85 30.82 -54.45
CA SER A 154 -14.65 30.21 -53.82
C SER A 154 -14.03 30.87 -52.57
N ARG A 155 -14.06 30.12 -51.47
CA ARG A 155 -13.52 30.48 -50.15
C ARG A 155 -12.29 29.63 -49.80
N PRO A 156 -11.07 30.19 -49.71
CA PRO A 156 -9.93 29.52 -49.09
C PRO A 156 -10.17 29.25 -47.59
N GLY A 157 -9.46 28.27 -47.03
CA GLY A 157 -9.59 27.88 -45.61
C GLY A 157 -9.17 28.97 -44.61
N PRO A 158 -9.47 28.80 -43.31
CA PRO A 158 -9.10 29.76 -42.28
C PRO A 158 -7.57 29.88 -42.15
N VAL A 159 -7.06 31.07 -42.39
CA VAL A 159 -5.65 31.43 -42.16
C VAL A 159 -5.38 31.45 -40.65
N SER A 160 -4.32 30.79 -40.20
CA SER A 160 -3.87 30.83 -38.80
C SER A 160 -3.61 32.27 -38.34
N PRO A 161 -3.96 32.64 -37.10
CA PRO A 161 -3.62 33.96 -36.58
C PRO A 161 -2.09 34.14 -36.52
N PRO A 162 -1.57 35.36 -36.79
CA PRO A 162 -0.14 35.63 -36.72
C PRO A 162 0.39 35.44 -35.29
N PRO A 163 1.66 35.06 -35.12
CA PRO A 163 2.26 34.90 -33.79
C PRO A 163 2.26 36.24 -33.03
N PRO A 164 2.05 36.22 -31.69
CA PRO A 164 2.15 37.42 -30.88
C PRO A 164 3.57 38.00 -30.95
N GLN A 165 3.69 39.31 -31.18
CA GLN A 165 4.99 39.98 -31.28
C GLN A 165 5.79 39.86 -29.97
N ALA A 166 7.11 39.73 -30.11
CA ALA A 166 8.02 39.57 -28.98
C ALA A 166 7.95 40.76 -28.02
N SER A 167 7.75 40.49 -26.73
CA SER A 167 7.78 41.50 -25.68
C SER A 167 9.23 41.91 -25.39
N THR A 168 9.67 43.04 -25.94
CA THR A 168 10.98 43.63 -25.62
C THR A 168 10.97 44.20 -24.20
N THR A 169 11.26 43.37 -23.20
CA THR A 169 11.44 43.79 -21.81
C THR A 169 12.74 44.61 -21.69
N LYS A 170 12.62 45.90 -21.39
CA LYS A 170 13.73 46.69 -20.88
C LYS A 170 13.84 46.51 -19.37
N ASN A 171 15.06 46.29 -18.91
CA ASN A 171 15.54 46.29 -17.52
C ASN A 171 15.15 45.07 -16.65
N GLY A 172 16.17 44.49 -16.01
CA GLY A 172 16.04 43.88 -14.67
C GLY A 172 15.79 42.37 -14.61
N ASP A 173 14.62 41.92 -15.05
CA ASP A 173 14.17 40.55 -14.77
C ASP A 173 14.89 39.49 -15.63
N THR A 174 15.66 38.62 -14.97
CA THR A 174 16.41 37.50 -15.58
C THR A 174 15.65 36.17 -15.59
N TYR A 175 14.40 36.15 -15.12
CA TYR A 175 13.61 34.92 -14.94
C TYR A 175 12.56 34.72 -16.05
N ASP A 176 12.94 33.98 -17.10
CA ASP A 176 12.02 33.49 -18.12
C ASP A 176 11.69 32.00 -17.91
N PRO A 177 10.58 31.65 -17.22
CA PRO A 177 10.19 30.26 -17.02
C PRO A 177 9.77 29.54 -18.32
N ARG A 178 9.39 30.26 -19.39
CA ARG A 178 9.05 29.66 -20.70
C ARG A 178 10.34 29.25 -21.42
N GLY A 179 11.34 30.13 -21.46
CA GLY A 179 12.67 29.84 -21.98
C GLY A 179 13.39 28.75 -21.18
N MET A 180 13.32 28.77 -19.84
CA MET A 180 13.88 27.71 -19.00
C MET A 180 13.24 26.33 -19.28
N MET A 181 11.92 26.26 -19.43
CA MET A 181 11.23 25.02 -19.79
C MET A 181 11.59 24.55 -21.21
N ALA A 182 11.61 25.46 -22.18
CA ALA A 182 12.02 25.15 -23.56
C ALA A 182 13.47 24.62 -23.62
N ASN A 183 14.39 25.22 -22.87
CA ASN A 183 15.77 24.78 -22.76
C ASN A 183 15.88 23.40 -22.08
N SER A 184 15.11 23.14 -21.02
CA SER A 184 15.05 21.82 -20.38
C SER A 184 14.58 20.73 -21.36
N LEU A 185 13.55 21.01 -22.16
CA LEU A 185 13.04 20.09 -23.18
C LEU A 185 14.06 19.86 -24.32
N LEU A 186 14.84 20.88 -24.69
CA LEU A 186 15.92 20.72 -25.67
C LEU A 186 17.07 19.85 -25.15
N ILE A 187 17.47 20.04 -23.88
CA ILE A 187 18.45 19.19 -23.21
C ILE A 187 17.95 17.75 -23.17
N GLN A 188 16.70 17.52 -22.75
CA GLN A 188 16.08 16.18 -22.75
C GLN A 188 16.04 15.53 -24.15
N ALA A 189 15.79 16.31 -25.22
CA ALA A 189 15.83 15.80 -26.59
C ALA A 189 17.25 15.42 -27.03
N LYS A 190 18.26 16.24 -26.71
CA LYS A 190 19.68 15.97 -26.97
C LYS A 190 20.18 14.74 -26.19
N ASP A 191 19.86 14.65 -24.90
CA ASP A 191 20.17 13.51 -24.03
C ASP A 191 19.51 12.22 -24.53
N TYR A 192 18.27 12.31 -25.04
CA TYR A 192 17.60 11.17 -25.65
C TYR A 192 18.35 10.69 -26.90
N TYR A 193 18.74 11.60 -27.80
CA TYR A 193 19.50 11.23 -29.01
C TYR A 193 20.88 10.64 -28.69
N ALA A 194 21.57 11.17 -27.68
CA ALA A 194 22.84 10.62 -27.20
C ALA A 194 22.71 9.19 -26.64
N LYS A 195 21.56 8.84 -26.06
CA LYS A 195 21.26 7.48 -25.54
C LYS A 195 20.71 6.54 -26.62
N PHE A 196 19.93 7.05 -27.57
CA PHE A 196 19.20 6.26 -28.57
C PHE A 196 19.49 6.72 -30.02
N PRO A 197 20.77 6.74 -30.47
CA PRO A 197 21.13 7.27 -31.78
C PRO A 197 20.56 6.47 -32.97
N ARG A 198 20.09 5.24 -32.74
CA ARG A 198 19.45 4.37 -33.74
C ARG A 198 17.96 4.67 -33.99
N ALA A 199 17.34 5.59 -33.24
CA ALA A 199 15.93 6.00 -33.40
C ALA A 199 15.77 7.49 -33.78
N PRO A 200 16.38 7.98 -34.88
CA PRO A 200 16.46 9.41 -35.19
C PRO A 200 15.10 10.08 -35.42
N TRP A 201 14.07 9.36 -35.85
CA TRP A 201 12.72 9.93 -35.99
C TRP A 201 12.11 10.39 -34.66
N ILE A 202 12.41 9.71 -33.54
CA ILE A 202 11.89 10.10 -32.21
C ILE A 202 12.58 11.39 -31.72
N TYR A 203 13.87 11.56 -32.03
CA TYR A 203 14.56 12.83 -31.77
C TYR A 203 13.93 13.97 -32.57
N LYS A 204 13.68 13.76 -33.88
CA LYS A 204 12.95 14.72 -34.73
C LYS A 204 11.58 15.09 -34.16
N GLU A 205 10.77 14.10 -33.76
CA GLU A 205 9.44 14.35 -33.17
C GLU A 205 9.49 15.11 -31.84
N LYS A 206 10.51 14.89 -30.98
CA LYS A 206 10.70 15.67 -29.75
C LYS A 206 11.11 17.12 -30.05
N LEU A 207 11.95 17.34 -31.05
CA LEU A 207 12.29 18.69 -31.54
C LEU A 207 11.08 19.39 -32.18
N GLU A 208 10.29 18.70 -33.01
CA GLU A 208 9.05 19.23 -33.61
C GLU A 208 8.01 19.61 -32.56
N ASN A 209 7.86 18.84 -31.48
CA ASN A 209 7.02 19.21 -30.35
C ASN A 209 7.53 20.48 -29.63
N LEU A 210 8.84 20.61 -29.45
CA LEU A 210 9.46 21.79 -28.86
C LEU A 210 9.24 23.05 -29.73
N ILE A 211 9.47 22.96 -31.04
CA ILE A 211 9.19 24.02 -32.02
C ILE A 211 7.73 24.45 -31.95
N ASN A 212 6.80 23.49 -32.03
CA ASN A 212 5.37 23.77 -32.08
C ASN A 212 4.81 24.38 -30.79
N ARG A 213 5.36 24.03 -29.62
CA ARG A 213 4.84 24.48 -28.30
C ARG A 213 5.58 25.67 -27.70
N TYR A 214 6.85 25.88 -28.05
CA TYR A 214 7.72 26.91 -27.45
C TYR A 214 8.33 27.88 -28.48
N SER A 215 7.72 28.00 -29.68
CA SER A 215 8.10 28.94 -30.73
C SER A 215 8.44 30.35 -30.24
N GLY A 216 9.49 30.96 -30.81
CA GLY A 216 10.03 32.24 -30.35
C GLY A 216 10.71 32.14 -28.98
N THR A 217 11.37 31.01 -28.70
CA THR A 217 12.37 30.88 -27.64
C THR A 217 13.67 30.37 -28.26
N PRO A 218 14.85 30.75 -27.76
CA PRO A 218 16.13 30.32 -28.35
C PRO A 218 16.27 28.81 -28.50
N ALA A 219 15.68 28.03 -27.57
CA ALA A 219 15.69 26.58 -27.61
C ALA A 219 14.76 25.99 -28.69
N ALA A 220 13.62 26.64 -28.99
CA ALA A 220 12.77 26.27 -30.12
C ALA A 220 13.40 26.66 -31.47
N ASP A 221 14.13 27.77 -31.51
CA ASP A 221 14.84 28.24 -32.71
C ASP A 221 16.06 27.33 -33.01
N GLU A 222 16.80 26.89 -31.99
CA GLU A 222 17.84 25.87 -32.12
C GLU A 222 17.25 24.52 -32.56
N ALA A 223 16.11 24.11 -31.98
CA ALA A 223 15.42 22.89 -32.41
C ALA A 223 14.97 22.94 -33.88
N ALA A 224 14.45 24.09 -34.35
CA ALA A 224 14.10 24.31 -35.75
C ALA A 224 15.32 24.17 -36.67
N LYS A 225 16.47 24.71 -36.26
CA LYS A 225 17.73 24.54 -36.99
C LYS A 225 18.14 23.06 -37.06
N ILE A 226 18.13 22.33 -35.94
CA ILE A 226 18.48 20.91 -35.90
C ILE A 226 17.52 20.07 -36.77
N VAL A 227 16.23 20.39 -36.81
CA VAL A 227 15.24 19.71 -37.68
C VAL A 227 15.46 20.02 -39.17
N ALA A 228 15.93 21.22 -39.50
CA ALA A 228 16.21 21.63 -40.88
C ALA A 228 17.54 21.09 -41.43
N GLU A 229 18.56 20.96 -40.59
CA GLU A 229 19.90 20.45 -40.97
C GLU A 229 20.02 18.91 -40.83
N GLY A 230 19.22 18.30 -39.96
CA GLY A 230 19.29 16.88 -39.62
C GLY A 230 18.68 15.93 -40.67
N HIS A 231 19.45 14.91 -41.04
CA HIS A 231 19.00 13.82 -41.90
C HIS A 231 18.46 12.65 -41.07
N PHE A 232 17.17 12.70 -40.71
CA PHE A 232 16.53 11.68 -39.89
C PHE A 232 15.92 10.56 -40.74
N ALA A 233 16.29 9.31 -40.48
CA ALA A 233 15.66 8.15 -41.12
C ALA A 233 14.16 8.09 -40.81
N SER A 234 13.34 7.65 -41.78
CA SER A 234 11.90 7.53 -41.63
C SER A 234 11.50 6.38 -40.70
N ARG A 235 10.44 6.58 -39.90
CA ARG A 235 9.86 5.58 -39.00
C ARG A 235 9.45 4.30 -39.76
N PRO A 236 9.69 3.09 -39.20
CA PRO A 236 9.20 1.83 -39.79
C PRO A 236 7.67 1.80 -39.99
N PRO A 237 7.17 1.11 -41.04
CA PRO A 237 5.73 1.07 -41.36
C PRO A 237 4.92 0.26 -40.33
N SER A 238 3.75 0.76 -39.95
CA SER A 238 2.92 0.20 -38.87
C SER A 238 2.04 -1.00 -39.26
N LYS A 239 2.02 -1.43 -40.52
CA LYS A 239 0.99 -2.35 -41.07
C LYS A 239 1.11 -3.83 -40.67
N GLU A 240 2.14 -4.23 -39.94
CA GLU A 240 2.29 -5.63 -39.47
C GLU A 240 1.72 -5.84 -38.04
N ALA A 241 1.31 -4.77 -37.36
CA ALA A 241 1.07 -4.73 -35.91
C ALA A 241 -0.30 -5.26 -35.40
N ASP A 242 -1.02 -6.06 -36.19
CA ASP A 242 -2.33 -6.62 -35.81
C ASP A 242 -2.34 -8.14 -35.58
N ARG A 243 -1.20 -8.83 -35.78
CA ARG A 243 -1.05 -10.27 -35.50
C ARG A 243 -0.13 -10.52 -34.31
N VAL A 244 -0.40 -11.59 -33.57
CA VAL A 244 0.56 -12.15 -32.61
C VAL A 244 1.80 -12.65 -33.38
N PRO A 245 3.04 -12.29 -32.99
CA PRO A 245 4.24 -12.81 -33.64
C PRO A 245 4.36 -14.34 -33.45
N GLY A 246 4.83 -15.03 -34.49
CA GLY A 246 5.03 -16.49 -34.48
C GLY A 246 6.31 -16.90 -33.77
N ASP A 247 6.47 -18.19 -33.46
CA ASP A 247 7.63 -18.67 -32.70
C ASP A 247 8.99 -18.41 -33.40
N THR A 248 9.03 -18.34 -34.73
CA THR A 248 10.24 -17.95 -35.49
C THR A 248 10.66 -16.49 -35.22
N GLU A 249 9.69 -15.63 -34.90
CA GLU A 249 9.95 -14.24 -34.51
C GLU A 249 10.39 -14.21 -33.05
N TRP A 250 9.70 -14.92 -32.15
CA TRP A 250 10.11 -15.06 -30.74
C TRP A 250 11.46 -15.76 -30.49
N ARG A 251 12.04 -16.45 -31.48
CA ARG A 251 13.44 -16.93 -31.45
C ARG A 251 14.47 -15.81 -31.63
N LYS A 252 14.08 -14.65 -32.16
CA LYS A 252 14.92 -13.45 -32.30
C LYS A 252 14.75 -12.45 -31.16
N ALA A 253 13.79 -12.70 -30.28
CA ALA A 253 13.43 -11.83 -29.17
C ALA A 253 14.49 -11.86 -28.05
N LEU A 254 14.74 -10.73 -27.41
CA LEU A 254 15.63 -10.64 -26.25
C LEU A 254 14.94 -11.29 -25.04
N GLU A 255 15.58 -12.29 -24.44
CA GLU A 255 15.12 -12.92 -23.19
C GLU A 255 15.61 -12.10 -21.99
N LEU A 256 14.68 -11.45 -21.31
CA LEU A 256 14.99 -10.48 -20.26
C LEU A 256 15.14 -11.13 -18.88
N LEU A 257 14.47 -12.27 -18.64
CA LEU A 257 14.37 -12.86 -17.30
C LEU A 257 15.74 -13.11 -16.61
N PRO A 258 16.80 -13.60 -17.30
CA PRO A 258 18.12 -13.84 -16.69
C PRO A 258 18.81 -12.60 -16.13
N SER A 259 18.47 -11.40 -16.61
CA SER A 259 19.06 -10.13 -16.13
C SER A 259 18.57 -9.72 -14.73
N ALA A 260 17.43 -10.24 -14.30
CA ALA A 260 16.74 -9.82 -13.10
C ALA A 260 17.37 -10.41 -11.82
N ASP A 261 17.69 -9.53 -10.87
CA ASP A 261 18.11 -9.89 -9.53
C ASP A 261 17.01 -9.49 -8.52
N PRO A 262 16.23 -10.44 -7.99
CA PRO A 262 15.17 -10.14 -7.04
C PRO A 262 15.63 -9.48 -5.74
N THR A 263 16.92 -9.48 -5.42
CA THR A 263 17.49 -8.77 -4.26
C THR A 263 17.73 -7.28 -4.52
N GLN A 264 17.93 -6.88 -5.79
CA GLN A 264 18.20 -5.49 -6.19
C GLN A 264 17.00 -4.82 -6.88
N ASP A 265 16.25 -5.59 -7.66
CA ASP A 265 15.25 -5.07 -8.58
C ASP A 265 13.82 -5.09 -7.99
N SER A 266 13.65 -5.64 -6.78
CA SER A 266 12.37 -5.63 -6.05
C SER A 266 11.97 -4.21 -5.67
N ILE A 267 10.73 -3.83 -6.02
CA ILE A 267 10.00 -2.68 -5.45
C ILE A 267 9.38 -3.11 -4.12
N ARG A 268 8.79 -4.31 -4.08
CA ARG A 268 8.29 -4.97 -2.87
C ARG A 268 8.79 -6.42 -2.86
N PRO A 269 9.52 -6.84 -1.81
CA PRO A 269 10.19 -8.14 -1.78
C PRO A 269 9.18 -9.28 -1.83
N GLY A 270 9.59 -10.40 -2.43
CA GLY A 270 8.76 -11.60 -2.57
C GLY A 270 9.07 -12.42 -3.82
N TRP A 271 9.67 -11.80 -4.83
CA TRP A 271 10.24 -12.51 -5.98
C TRP A 271 11.51 -13.27 -5.60
N SER A 272 11.70 -14.49 -6.12
CA SER A 272 12.83 -15.38 -5.80
C SER A 272 13.06 -16.42 -6.90
N TRP A 273 14.32 -16.82 -7.11
CA TRP A 273 14.68 -17.86 -8.08
C TRP A 273 14.49 -19.27 -7.50
N LYS A 274 13.80 -20.14 -8.24
CA LYS A 274 13.63 -21.58 -7.99
C LYS A 274 14.24 -22.35 -9.16
N GLY A 275 15.55 -22.57 -9.13
CA GLY A 275 16.28 -22.96 -10.33
C GLY A 275 16.15 -21.85 -11.39
N ASP A 276 15.81 -22.21 -12.62
CA ASP A 276 15.64 -21.27 -13.72
C ASP A 276 14.23 -20.61 -13.79
N LEU A 277 13.40 -20.81 -12.76
CA LEU A 277 12.07 -20.20 -12.64
C LEU A 277 12.07 -19.02 -11.65
N LEU A 278 11.47 -17.90 -12.05
CA LEU A 278 11.29 -16.75 -11.17
C LEU A 278 9.91 -16.83 -10.50
N SER A 279 9.88 -17.13 -9.20
CA SER A 279 8.66 -17.30 -8.40
C SER A 279 8.35 -16.07 -7.57
N SER A 280 7.09 -15.65 -7.56
CA SER A 280 6.56 -14.73 -6.56
C SER A 280 6.24 -15.45 -5.24
N SER A 281 6.20 -14.69 -4.16
CA SER A 281 5.33 -14.93 -3.02
C SER A 281 3.98 -14.22 -3.25
N ASP A 282 3.18 -14.16 -2.20
CA ASP A 282 2.12 -13.16 -2.09
C ASP A 282 2.68 -11.72 -2.20
N HIS A 283 1.84 -10.80 -2.72
CA HIS A 283 2.06 -9.36 -2.87
C HIS A 283 3.52 -8.91 -3.16
N ALA A 284 4.07 -9.31 -4.30
CA ALA A 284 5.45 -9.02 -4.68
C ALA A 284 5.54 -8.17 -5.96
N TRP A 285 6.40 -7.16 -6.01
CA TRP A 285 6.63 -6.30 -7.19
C TRP A 285 8.12 -6.15 -7.50
N MET A 286 8.52 -6.28 -8.76
CA MET A 286 9.93 -6.23 -9.17
C MET A 286 10.05 -5.62 -10.56
N THR A 287 10.99 -4.69 -10.73
CA THR A 287 11.41 -4.21 -12.05
C THR A 287 12.26 -5.27 -12.76
N ILE A 288 12.31 -5.21 -14.07
CA ILE A 288 13.32 -5.84 -14.90
C ILE A 288 14.36 -4.76 -15.22
N PRO A 289 15.67 -5.01 -15.17
CA PRO A 289 16.71 -4.00 -15.39
C PRO A 289 16.91 -3.73 -16.90
N TYR A 290 15.83 -3.35 -17.57
CA TYR A 290 15.76 -3.13 -19.01
C TYR A 290 14.71 -2.05 -19.34
N THR A 291 15.13 -1.05 -20.11
CA THR A 291 14.27 0.00 -20.67
C THR A 291 13.92 -0.36 -22.11
N PRO A 292 12.63 -0.56 -22.46
CA PRO A 292 12.22 -0.89 -23.82
C PRO A 292 12.26 0.34 -24.75
N SER A 293 12.16 0.05 -26.05
CA SER A 293 11.79 1.01 -27.09
C SER A 293 10.37 1.58 -26.86
N GLU A 294 9.95 2.57 -27.67
CA GLU A 294 8.58 3.12 -27.57
C GLU A 294 7.51 2.08 -27.95
N GLU A 295 7.78 1.31 -29.00
CA GLU A 295 6.90 0.26 -29.50
C GLU A 295 7.63 -1.08 -29.46
N TYR A 296 6.96 -2.09 -28.90
CA TYR A 296 7.50 -3.43 -28.64
C TYR A 296 6.38 -4.45 -28.40
N ASP A 297 6.72 -5.73 -28.49
CA ASP A 297 5.86 -6.85 -28.08
C ASP A 297 6.53 -7.61 -26.93
N LEU A 298 5.78 -7.89 -25.87
CA LEU A 298 6.23 -8.63 -24.70
C LEU A 298 5.55 -10.00 -24.65
N ARG A 299 6.31 -11.08 -24.49
CA ARG A 299 5.82 -12.45 -24.27
C ARG A 299 6.22 -12.94 -22.89
N VAL A 300 5.22 -13.23 -22.05
CA VAL A 300 5.38 -13.82 -20.72
C VAL A 300 4.90 -15.26 -20.75
N VAL A 301 5.77 -16.20 -20.39
CA VAL A 301 5.40 -17.61 -20.19
C VAL A 301 5.39 -17.88 -18.69
N PHE A 302 4.25 -18.30 -18.14
CA PHE A 302 4.07 -18.38 -16.68
C PHE A 302 3.14 -19.51 -16.23
N VAL A 303 3.22 -19.86 -14.95
CA VAL A 303 2.28 -20.75 -14.24
C VAL A 303 1.75 -20.02 -13.00
N ARG A 304 0.43 -20.02 -12.78
CA ARG A 304 -0.14 -19.71 -11.45
C ARG A 304 -0.14 -21.01 -10.63
N GLN A 305 0.72 -21.12 -9.62
CA GLN A 305 0.79 -22.33 -8.78
C GLN A 305 -0.36 -22.37 -7.75
N SER A 306 -0.68 -21.23 -7.16
CA SER A 306 -1.77 -21.07 -6.19
C SER A 306 -2.39 -19.67 -6.26
N GLY A 307 -3.55 -19.50 -5.64
CA GLY A 307 -4.32 -18.26 -5.65
C GLY A 307 -5.34 -18.16 -6.79
N GLY A 308 -5.96 -16.99 -6.92
CA GLY A 308 -7.05 -16.66 -7.84
C GLY A 308 -7.18 -15.15 -8.05
N GLU A 309 -6.04 -14.48 -8.16
CA GLU A 309 -5.90 -13.02 -8.13
C GLU A 309 -4.76 -12.54 -9.07
N CYS A 310 -4.59 -11.21 -9.14
CA CYS A 310 -3.86 -10.53 -10.20
C CYS A 310 -2.39 -10.97 -10.45
N LEU A 311 -2.07 -11.19 -11.73
CA LEU A 311 -0.74 -10.97 -12.31
C LEU A 311 -0.71 -9.57 -12.95
N GLY A 312 0.09 -8.66 -12.41
CA GLY A 312 0.28 -7.30 -12.92
C GLY A 312 1.58 -7.15 -13.72
N ILE A 313 1.55 -6.35 -14.78
CA ILE A 313 2.72 -6.01 -15.60
C ILE A 313 2.75 -4.50 -15.84
N ASN A 314 3.84 -3.82 -15.46
CA ASN A 314 4.06 -2.43 -15.84
C ASN A 314 4.75 -2.34 -17.21
N LEU A 315 4.21 -1.48 -18.07
CA LEU A 315 4.58 -1.29 -19.47
C LEU A 315 5.07 0.16 -19.66
N PRO A 316 6.38 0.41 -19.75
CA PRO A 316 6.92 1.72 -20.07
C PRO A 316 6.46 2.20 -21.45
N ARG A 317 6.29 3.51 -21.55
CA ARG A 317 6.15 4.30 -22.79
C ARG A 317 6.86 5.62 -22.52
N ILE A 318 7.43 6.27 -23.54
CA ILE A 318 8.45 7.32 -23.38
C ILE A 318 8.11 8.39 -22.33
N ASP A 319 6.87 8.90 -22.30
CA ASP A 319 6.49 9.99 -21.40
C ASP A 319 5.64 9.53 -20.18
N ARG A 320 4.99 8.35 -20.21
CA ARG A 320 4.21 7.73 -19.11
C ARG A 320 4.05 6.22 -19.26
N ALA A 321 4.11 5.47 -18.15
CA ALA A 321 3.82 4.03 -18.12
C ALA A 321 2.30 3.71 -18.07
N CYS A 322 1.95 2.46 -18.38
CA CYS A 322 0.63 1.86 -18.22
C CYS A 322 0.77 0.50 -17.53
N THR A 323 -0.25 0.04 -16.79
CA THR A 323 -0.24 -1.29 -16.17
C THR A 323 -1.25 -2.22 -16.86
N PHE A 324 -0.86 -3.44 -17.20
CA PHE A 324 -1.79 -4.51 -17.57
C PHE A 324 -2.05 -5.42 -16.38
N VAL A 325 -3.29 -5.85 -16.19
CA VAL A 325 -3.73 -6.79 -15.15
C VAL A 325 -4.36 -8.03 -15.77
N LEU A 326 -4.12 -9.19 -15.15
CA LEU A 326 -4.72 -10.47 -15.52
C LEU A 326 -5.22 -11.20 -14.27
N CYS A 327 -6.45 -11.69 -14.30
CA CYS A 327 -7.11 -12.45 -13.23
C CYS A 327 -7.30 -11.67 -11.91
N ALA A 328 -7.47 -10.35 -11.99
CA ALA A 328 -7.75 -9.49 -10.83
C ALA A 328 -9.18 -9.68 -10.27
N TRP A 329 -9.40 -9.16 -9.06
CA TRP A 329 -10.74 -8.97 -8.44
C TRP A 329 -11.55 -10.26 -8.30
N GLY A 330 -10.89 -11.35 -7.89
CA GLY A 330 -11.47 -12.69 -7.80
C GLY A 330 -11.51 -13.45 -9.13
N ASP A 331 -10.38 -13.49 -9.84
CA ASP A 331 -10.16 -14.29 -11.07
C ASP A 331 -11.03 -13.93 -12.28
N VAL A 332 -11.61 -12.71 -12.31
CA VAL A 332 -12.50 -12.21 -13.40
C VAL A 332 -11.92 -11.04 -14.19
N GLY A 333 -11.09 -10.22 -13.54
CA GLY A 333 -10.58 -8.94 -14.01
C GLY A 333 -9.40 -9.07 -14.96
N HIS A 334 -9.39 -8.29 -16.03
CA HIS A 334 -8.28 -8.24 -16.99
C HIS A 334 -8.35 -6.99 -17.86
N GLY A 335 -7.20 -6.47 -18.28
CA GLY A 335 -7.11 -5.34 -19.21
C GLY A 335 -6.04 -4.33 -18.82
N PHE A 336 -6.14 -3.14 -19.40
CA PHE A 336 -5.18 -2.05 -19.20
C PHE A 336 -5.74 -1.04 -18.19
N GLU A 337 -5.00 -0.85 -17.10
CA GLU A 337 -5.32 0.04 -16.00
C GLU A 337 -4.99 1.49 -16.29
N MET A 338 -5.73 2.39 -15.64
CA MET A 338 -5.49 3.82 -15.56
C MET A 338 -5.35 4.54 -16.93
N ILE A 339 -6.06 4.05 -17.95
CA ILE A 339 -6.23 4.79 -19.21
C ILE A 339 -7.33 5.85 -19.01
N GLN A 340 -6.99 7.11 -19.24
CA GLN A 340 -7.87 8.27 -19.00
C GLN A 340 -8.40 8.33 -17.56
N ASN A 341 -7.55 7.97 -16.58
CA ASN A 341 -7.90 7.87 -15.15
C ASN A 341 -9.11 6.95 -14.90
N ARG A 342 -9.17 5.82 -15.60
CA ARG A 342 -10.16 4.75 -15.40
C ARG A 342 -9.48 3.38 -15.32
N ARG A 343 -9.93 2.55 -14.39
CA ARG A 343 -9.46 1.16 -14.19
C ARG A 343 -9.91 0.24 -15.33
N ALA A 344 -9.35 -0.97 -15.47
CA ALA A 344 -9.66 -1.81 -16.63
C ALA A 344 -11.13 -2.28 -16.67
N ASP A 345 -11.77 -2.44 -15.51
CA ASP A 345 -13.21 -2.71 -15.35
C ASP A 345 -14.11 -1.50 -15.69
N GLU A 346 -13.55 -0.30 -15.77
CA GLU A 346 -14.24 0.96 -16.09
C GLU A 346 -14.07 1.37 -17.58
N GLN A 347 -13.37 0.56 -18.38
CA GLN A 347 -13.13 0.84 -19.80
C GLN A 347 -14.34 0.49 -20.68
N PRO A 348 -14.61 1.26 -21.76
CA PRO A 348 -15.73 1.00 -22.66
C PRO A 348 -15.56 -0.36 -23.36
N GLY A 349 -16.55 -1.24 -23.25
CA GLY A 349 -16.50 -2.58 -23.82
C GLY A 349 -15.80 -3.63 -22.95
N TYR A 350 -15.39 -3.29 -21.73
CA TYR A 350 -14.93 -4.29 -20.76
C TYR A 350 -15.97 -5.40 -20.55
N THR A 351 -15.50 -6.64 -20.40
CA THR A 351 -16.35 -7.82 -20.16
C THR A 351 -15.60 -8.74 -19.19
N PRO A 352 -16.09 -8.95 -17.94
CA PRO A 352 -15.43 -9.85 -17.00
C PRO A 352 -15.42 -11.29 -17.50
N ARG A 353 -14.32 -12.03 -17.28
CA ARG A 353 -14.15 -13.40 -17.76
C ARG A 353 -13.56 -14.26 -16.64
N PRO A 354 -14.38 -15.01 -15.87
CA PRO A 354 -13.86 -15.94 -14.85
C PRO A 354 -13.05 -17.07 -15.46
N GLY A 355 -12.03 -17.55 -14.74
CA GLY A 355 -11.36 -18.83 -15.02
C GLY A 355 -10.51 -18.83 -16.31
N LEU A 356 -9.97 -17.69 -16.70
CA LEU A 356 -9.08 -17.52 -17.87
C LEU A 356 -7.85 -18.43 -17.84
N ILE A 357 -7.35 -18.75 -16.63
CA ILE A 357 -6.22 -19.65 -16.39
C ILE A 357 -6.58 -20.68 -15.32
N GLN A 358 -5.91 -21.83 -15.34
CA GLN A 358 -6.05 -22.88 -14.33
C GLN A 358 -4.73 -23.08 -13.60
N ASN A 359 -4.79 -23.32 -12.29
CA ASN A 359 -3.58 -23.44 -11.46
C ASN A 359 -2.76 -24.68 -11.86
N GLY A 360 -1.44 -24.55 -11.79
CA GLY A 360 -0.48 -25.56 -12.27
C GLY A 360 -0.31 -25.65 -13.79
N LYS A 361 -1.16 -24.99 -14.61
CA LYS A 361 -1.00 -24.98 -16.07
C LYS A 361 -0.09 -23.83 -16.53
N THR A 362 0.69 -24.12 -17.57
CA THR A 362 1.49 -23.09 -18.27
C THR A 362 0.60 -22.28 -19.19
N ASN A 363 0.75 -20.95 -19.14
CA ASN A 363 0.03 -19.99 -19.95
C ASN A 363 1.03 -19.06 -20.65
N VAL A 364 0.60 -18.50 -21.78
CA VAL A 364 1.38 -17.51 -22.55
C VAL A 364 0.55 -16.25 -22.71
N LEU A 365 1.04 -15.15 -22.16
CA LEU A 365 0.49 -13.80 -22.33
C LEU A 365 1.39 -13.04 -23.31
N VAL A 366 0.81 -12.51 -24.38
CA VAL A 366 1.49 -11.59 -25.31
C VAL A 366 0.82 -10.23 -25.20
N ILE A 367 1.61 -9.17 -25.03
CA ILE A 367 1.16 -7.78 -25.00
C ILE A 367 1.89 -7.00 -26.09
N GLN A 368 1.15 -6.32 -26.96
CA GLN A 368 1.69 -5.40 -27.97
C GLN A 368 1.49 -3.96 -27.48
N VAL A 369 2.58 -3.21 -27.39
CA VAL A 369 2.60 -1.80 -27.01
C VAL A 369 2.89 -0.96 -28.25
N ARG A 370 1.96 -0.09 -28.64
CA ARG A 370 2.10 0.90 -29.72
C ARG A 370 1.74 2.30 -29.21
N ARG A 371 2.05 3.35 -29.97
CA ARG A 371 1.79 4.75 -29.58
C ARG A 371 0.29 5.06 -29.41
N GLY A 372 -0.58 4.45 -30.21
CA GLY A 372 -2.03 4.71 -30.21
C GLY A 372 -2.90 3.59 -29.62
N VAL A 373 -2.43 2.34 -29.62
CA VAL A 373 -3.22 1.16 -29.21
C VAL A 373 -2.37 0.21 -28.36
N LEU A 374 -3.01 -0.42 -27.38
CA LEU A 374 -2.47 -1.50 -26.57
C LEU A 374 -3.34 -2.74 -26.77
N LYS A 375 -2.73 -3.91 -27.03
CA LYS A 375 -3.45 -5.18 -27.24
C LYS A 375 -2.82 -6.31 -26.44
N ALA A 376 -3.63 -7.21 -25.89
CA ALA A 376 -3.17 -8.33 -25.10
C ALA A 376 -3.89 -9.63 -25.49
N TRP A 377 -3.13 -10.72 -25.64
CA TRP A 377 -3.61 -12.07 -25.96
C TRP A 377 -3.18 -13.05 -24.87
N LEU A 378 -4.10 -13.92 -24.46
CA LEU A 378 -3.83 -15.04 -23.57
C LEU A 378 -4.03 -16.35 -24.33
N ASN A 379 -3.00 -17.20 -24.34
CA ASN A 379 -3.00 -18.50 -25.01
C ASN A 379 -3.47 -18.40 -26.49
N GLY A 380 -2.99 -17.37 -27.19
CA GLY A 380 -3.31 -17.06 -28.59
C GLY A 380 -4.65 -16.36 -28.83
N ARG A 381 -5.50 -16.17 -27.82
CA ARG A 381 -6.83 -15.53 -27.96
C ARG A 381 -6.78 -14.07 -27.49
N LEU A 382 -7.38 -13.15 -28.25
CA LEU A 382 -7.45 -11.73 -27.87
C LEU A 382 -8.23 -11.58 -26.57
N LEU A 383 -7.56 -11.02 -25.56
CA LEU A 383 -8.08 -10.85 -24.22
C LEU A 383 -8.58 -9.41 -24.01
N ALA A 384 -7.76 -8.42 -24.35
CA ALA A 384 -8.10 -7.00 -24.25
C ALA A 384 -7.48 -6.18 -25.39
N GLU A 385 -8.16 -5.10 -25.77
CA GLU A 385 -7.65 -4.03 -26.63
C GLU A 385 -8.07 -2.69 -26.01
N ALA A 386 -7.19 -1.69 -26.03
CA ALA A 386 -7.49 -0.33 -25.59
C ALA A 386 -6.81 0.70 -26.50
N GLN A 387 -7.57 1.72 -26.91
CA GLN A 387 -7.06 2.88 -27.63
C GLN A 387 -6.55 3.91 -26.61
N ALA A 388 -5.26 4.21 -26.63
CA ALA A 388 -4.60 5.01 -25.60
C ALA A 388 -3.34 5.72 -26.12
N ALA A 389 -3.42 7.04 -26.25
CA ALA A 389 -2.23 7.88 -26.46
C ALA A 389 -1.31 7.89 -25.22
N ALA A 390 -0.04 8.27 -25.37
CA ALA A 390 0.96 8.21 -24.29
C ALA A 390 0.64 9.14 -23.10
N ASP A 391 0.05 10.30 -23.38
CA ASP A 391 -0.42 11.28 -22.39
C ASP A 391 -1.67 10.83 -21.61
N GLN A 392 -2.43 9.89 -22.18
CA GLN A 392 -3.67 9.34 -21.60
C GLN A 392 -3.43 8.18 -20.63
N THR A 393 -2.25 7.57 -20.63
CA THR A 393 -1.86 6.50 -19.68
C THR A 393 -1.19 7.06 -18.43
N MET A 394 -1.35 6.39 -17.29
CA MET A 394 -0.59 6.65 -16.06
C MET A 394 -0.34 5.33 -15.31
N PRO A 395 0.69 5.23 -14.45
CA PRO A 395 0.94 4.04 -13.65
C PRO A 395 -0.17 3.78 -12.63
N HIS A 396 -0.39 2.52 -12.26
CA HIS A 396 -1.12 2.20 -11.04
C HIS A 396 -0.28 2.61 -9.80
N GLU A 397 -0.94 3.02 -8.72
CA GLU A 397 -0.31 3.53 -7.48
C GLU A 397 0.62 2.55 -6.72
N HIS A 398 0.74 1.30 -7.19
CA HIS A 398 1.54 0.25 -6.55
C HIS A 398 2.97 0.11 -7.10
N TRP A 399 3.31 0.87 -8.16
CA TRP A 399 4.64 0.84 -8.78
C TRP A 399 5.49 2.05 -8.35
N ASP A 400 6.80 1.88 -8.23
CA ASP A 400 7.72 2.98 -7.89
C ASP A 400 7.71 4.06 -8.99
N PRO A 401 7.23 5.30 -8.71
CA PRO A 401 7.17 6.37 -9.71
C PRO A 401 8.57 6.81 -10.20
N LYS A 402 9.64 6.40 -9.52
CA LYS A 402 11.04 6.68 -9.90
C LYS A 402 11.63 5.65 -10.87
N ARG A 403 10.91 4.56 -11.20
CA ARG A 403 11.39 3.44 -12.03
C ARG A 403 10.45 3.07 -13.20
N LEU A 404 9.59 4.02 -13.61
CA LEU A 404 8.58 3.81 -14.67
C LEU A 404 9.18 3.68 -16.08
N ASP A 405 10.47 3.97 -16.23
CA ASP A 405 11.33 3.72 -17.40
C ASP A 405 11.59 2.22 -17.67
N ARG A 406 11.10 1.33 -16.79
CA ARG A 406 11.45 -0.11 -16.77
C ARG A 406 10.22 -1.00 -16.77
N LEU A 407 10.32 -2.12 -17.49
CA LEU A 407 9.33 -3.19 -17.37
C LEU A 407 9.28 -3.66 -15.91
N ALA A 408 8.10 -4.01 -15.41
CA ALA A 408 7.97 -4.59 -14.07
C ALA A 408 6.87 -5.65 -14.02
N ILE A 409 6.99 -6.58 -13.08
CA ILE A 409 6.06 -7.70 -12.86
C ILE A 409 5.59 -7.73 -11.40
N GLY A 410 4.35 -8.21 -11.19
CA GLY A 410 3.66 -8.11 -9.91
C GLY A 410 2.70 -9.26 -9.61
N SER A 411 2.64 -9.70 -8.36
CA SER A 411 1.60 -10.61 -7.83
C SER A 411 0.71 -9.89 -6.81
N TRP A 412 -0.54 -10.35 -6.66
CA TRP A 412 -1.49 -9.87 -5.66
C TRP A 412 -2.29 -11.03 -5.03
N GLY A 413 -2.90 -10.80 -3.86
CA GLY A 413 -4.05 -11.58 -3.38
C GLY A 413 -3.81 -13.07 -3.12
N GLY A 414 -2.66 -13.42 -2.54
CA GLY A 414 -2.29 -14.79 -2.18
C GLY A 414 -1.73 -15.62 -3.34
N CYS A 415 -1.40 -15.00 -4.48
CA CYS A 415 -0.97 -15.72 -5.67
C CYS A 415 0.53 -16.01 -5.72
N VAL A 416 0.86 -17.27 -6.03
CA VAL A 416 2.22 -17.69 -6.41
C VAL A 416 2.25 -17.83 -7.93
N TYR A 417 2.93 -16.92 -8.60
CA TYR A 417 3.21 -16.97 -10.03
C TYR A 417 4.67 -17.37 -10.26
N GLU A 418 4.89 -18.32 -11.17
CA GLU A 418 6.23 -18.73 -11.62
C GLU A 418 6.40 -18.33 -13.09
N ILE A 419 7.24 -17.33 -13.33
CA ILE A 419 7.63 -16.87 -14.67
C ILE A 419 8.76 -17.77 -15.18
N ARG A 420 8.59 -18.29 -16.41
CA ARG A 420 9.51 -19.23 -17.07
C ARG A 420 10.35 -18.56 -18.16
N SER A 421 9.83 -17.51 -18.77
CA SER A 421 10.44 -16.75 -19.86
C SER A 421 9.73 -15.40 -19.98
N LEU A 422 10.50 -14.35 -20.26
CA LEU A 422 10.05 -12.97 -20.44
C LEU A 422 10.79 -12.37 -21.62
N LYS A 423 10.32 -12.68 -22.83
CA LYS A 423 10.94 -12.22 -24.08
C LYS A 423 10.32 -10.91 -24.57
N ILE A 424 11.14 -10.04 -25.16
CA ILE A 424 10.70 -8.81 -25.84
C ILE A 424 11.14 -8.79 -27.31
N LEU A 425 10.23 -8.40 -28.20
CA LEU A 425 10.52 -8.00 -29.57
C LEU A 425 10.46 -6.48 -29.66
N GLU A 426 11.59 -5.87 -29.98
CA GLU A 426 11.73 -4.44 -30.21
C GLU A 426 11.14 -4.06 -31.57
N TRP A 427 10.37 -2.96 -31.65
CA TRP A 427 9.70 -2.55 -32.91
C TRP A 427 10.11 -1.15 -33.38
N SER A 428 10.28 -0.18 -32.47
CA SER A 428 10.64 1.21 -32.81
C SER A 428 12.13 1.53 -32.58
N GLY A 429 13.02 0.57 -32.82
CA GLY A 429 14.46 0.66 -32.48
C GLY A 429 14.81 -0.09 -31.20
N GLU A 430 16.09 -0.09 -30.84
CA GLU A 430 16.64 -0.86 -29.71
C GLU A 430 16.34 -0.22 -28.34
N GLY A 431 16.07 -1.07 -27.35
CA GLY A 431 16.04 -0.74 -25.92
C GLY A 431 17.43 -0.84 -25.28
N ALA A 432 17.49 -0.80 -23.95
CA ALA A 432 18.74 -0.81 -23.20
C ALA A 432 18.66 -1.68 -21.94
N PHE A 433 19.59 -2.64 -21.82
CA PHE A 433 19.88 -3.31 -20.55
C PHE A 433 20.58 -2.33 -19.59
N LEU A 434 20.06 -2.23 -18.38
CA LEU A 434 20.53 -1.36 -17.31
C LEU A 434 21.48 -2.10 -16.35
N ARG A 435 21.47 -3.43 -16.41
CA ARG A 435 22.49 -4.36 -15.93
C ARG A 435 22.72 -5.40 -17.03
N PRO A 436 23.95 -5.69 -17.48
CA PRO A 436 24.18 -6.70 -18.50
C PRO A 436 23.72 -8.08 -18.00
N PRO A 437 23.06 -8.91 -18.84
CA PRO A 437 22.60 -10.23 -18.41
C PRO A 437 23.80 -11.16 -18.09
N PRO A 438 23.70 -11.98 -17.02
CA PRO A 438 24.74 -12.96 -16.70
C PRO A 438 24.82 -14.04 -17.76
N ALA A 439 26.03 -14.55 -18.02
CA ALA A 439 26.28 -15.60 -19.01
C ALA A 439 25.74 -16.97 -18.55
N LYS A 440 24.43 -17.18 -18.69
CA LYS A 440 23.75 -18.48 -18.53
C LYS A 440 22.89 -18.80 -19.75
N THR A 441 23.18 -19.95 -20.37
CA THR A 441 22.35 -20.54 -21.42
C THR A 441 21.20 -21.33 -20.80
N ILE A 442 19.96 -21.01 -21.16
CA ILE A 442 18.76 -21.80 -20.87
C ILE A 442 18.23 -22.37 -22.20
N PRO A 443 17.79 -23.65 -22.29
CA PRO A 443 17.38 -24.24 -23.57
C PRO A 443 16.07 -23.66 -24.13
N ASP A 444 16.11 -23.18 -25.38
CA ASP A 444 14.89 -22.92 -26.16
C ASP A 444 14.23 -24.26 -26.54
N THR A 445 13.11 -24.61 -25.89
CA THR A 445 11.84 -24.95 -26.58
C THR A 445 10.73 -25.36 -25.61
N VAL A 446 9.58 -24.68 -25.73
CA VAL A 446 8.25 -25.28 -25.48
C VAL A 446 7.42 -25.02 -26.73
N ALA A 447 7.46 -25.95 -27.68
CA ALA A 447 6.66 -25.88 -28.90
C ALA A 447 5.23 -26.37 -28.62
N PHE A 448 4.23 -25.69 -29.17
CA PHE A 448 2.84 -26.13 -29.08
C PHE A 448 2.53 -27.22 -30.12
N ALA A 449 1.96 -28.34 -29.67
CA ALA A 449 1.30 -29.28 -30.57
C ALA A 449 -0.14 -28.78 -30.86
N PRO A 450 -0.59 -28.77 -32.13
CA PRO A 450 -1.98 -28.46 -32.46
C PRO A 450 -2.90 -29.64 -32.13
N ASP A 451 -4.11 -29.33 -31.65
CA ASP A 451 -5.15 -30.30 -31.33
C ASP A 451 -5.72 -30.94 -32.60
N THR A 452 -5.58 -32.26 -32.74
CA THR A 452 -6.13 -33.06 -33.85
C THR A 452 -6.74 -34.37 -33.33
N ARG A 453 -7.91 -34.73 -33.86
CA ARG A 453 -8.72 -35.87 -33.39
C ARG A 453 -8.53 -37.10 -34.28
N GLY A 454 -8.64 -38.29 -33.68
CA GLY A 454 -8.94 -39.54 -34.37
C GLY A 454 -7.74 -40.47 -34.60
N GLY A 455 -7.98 -41.76 -34.41
CA GLY A 455 -6.97 -42.83 -34.53
C GLY A 455 -7.26 -43.94 -33.51
N GLU A 456 -7.44 -45.18 -33.97
CA GLU A 456 -8.00 -46.27 -33.16
C GLU A 456 -6.99 -47.40 -32.87
N THR A 457 -6.84 -47.72 -31.58
CA THR A 457 -6.48 -49.08 -31.08
C THR A 457 -5.04 -49.57 -31.43
N PRO A 458 -4.61 -50.81 -31.11
CA PRO A 458 -3.70 -50.96 -29.96
C PRO A 458 -2.48 -51.88 -30.19
N ASP A 459 -1.53 -51.93 -29.25
CA ASP A 459 -0.95 -53.21 -28.83
C ASP A 459 -0.29 -53.16 -27.43
N THR A 460 0.14 -54.35 -26.99
CA THR A 460 0.55 -54.81 -25.68
C THR A 460 2.04 -54.60 -25.39
N THR A 461 2.40 -54.50 -24.10
CA THR A 461 3.21 -55.52 -23.39
C THR A 461 3.43 -55.17 -21.91
N THR A 462 3.56 -56.20 -21.08
CA THR A 462 3.97 -56.12 -19.65
C THR A 462 5.00 -57.21 -19.40
N PRO A 463 6.02 -56.98 -18.55
CA PRO A 463 6.04 -57.62 -17.23
C PRO A 463 6.38 -56.58 -16.12
N SER A 464 5.76 -56.61 -14.92
CA SER A 464 5.74 -57.66 -13.89
C SER A 464 7.04 -57.73 -13.08
N GLY A 465 6.93 -57.48 -11.77
CA GLY A 465 8.03 -57.49 -10.79
C GLY A 465 7.54 -56.99 -9.44
N SER A 466 7.39 -57.89 -8.46
CA SER A 466 6.72 -57.63 -7.17
C SER A 466 7.66 -57.84 -5.96
N PRO A 467 7.30 -57.40 -4.73
CA PRO A 467 8.29 -57.03 -3.71
C PRO A 467 8.35 -57.99 -2.49
N PRO A 468 9.32 -57.75 -1.59
CA PRO A 468 9.24 -58.04 -0.16
C PRO A 468 9.31 -56.74 0.68
N SER A 469 9.02 -56.69 1.99
CA SER A 469 8.08 -57.40 2.87
C SER A 469 8.21 -56.76 4.28
N THR A 470 7.22 -56.89 5.17
CA THR A 470 7.20 -56.20 6.47
C THR A 470 8.11 -56.80 7.55
N SER A 471 8.51 -55.97 8.53
CA SER A 471 8.96 -56.39 9.87
C SER A 471 8.59 -55.33 10.90
N THR A 472 8.44 -55.69 12.18
CA THR A 472 7.76 -54.87 13.20
C THR A 472 8.34 -55.03 14.62
N SER A 473 8.21 -53.95 15.41
CA SER A 473 8.30 -53.91 16.90
C SER A 473 9.69 -54.01 17.53
N PRO A 474 9.89 -53.58 18.81
CA PRO A 474 9.05 -52.71 19.66
C PRO A 474 9.78 -51.44 20.18
N VAL A 475 9.03 -50.52 20.81
CA VAL A 475 9.56 -49.32 21.49
C VAL A 475 9.77 -49.59 22.99
N LYS A 476 10.77 -48.92 23.60
CA LYS A 476 10.90 -48.75 25.06
C LYS A 476 11.09 -47.25 25.42
N PRO A 477 10.71 -46.82 26.64
CA PRO A 477 10.71 -45.41 27.02
C PRO A 477 12.12 -44.88 27.32
N VAL A 478 12.26 -43.55 27.27
CA VAL A 478 13.43 -42.80 27.74
C VAL A 478 12.91 -41.61 28.55
N ASP A 479 13.47 -41.40 29.73
CA ASP A 479 13.06 -40.33 30.65
C ASP A 479 13.43 -38.93 30.15
N ILE A 480 12.60 -37.94 30.50
CA ILE A 480 12.82 -36.53 30.14
C ILE A 480 13.37 -35.79 31.36
N THR A 481 14.67 -35.53 31.36
CA THR A 481 15.31 -34.61 32.31
C THR A 481 15.73 -33.34 31.56
N VAL A 482 15.06 -32.21 31.83
CA VAL A 482 15.39 -30.92 31.21
C VAL A 482 16.41 -30.18 32.08
N SER A 483 17.62 -29.97 31.55
CA SER A 483 18.60 -29.05 32.11
C SER A 483 18.62 -27.75 31.31
N LEU A 484 18.45 -26.62 31.99
CA LEU A 484 18.56 -25.29 31.40
C LEU A 484 20.04 -24.88 31.30
N PRO A 485 20.53 -24.36 30.16
CA PRO A 485 21.82 -23.70 30.08
C PRO A 485 21.78 -22.28 30.65
N ASP A 486 22.96 -21.77 31.03
CA ASP A 486 23.14 -20.60 31.90
C ASP A 486 22.94 -19.24 31.21
N ALA A 487 22.63 -18.21 32.00
CA ALA A 487 22.22 -16.87 31.56
C ALA A 487 23.35 -15.82 31.71
N SER A 488 24.46 -15.97 30.96
CA SER A 488 25.57 -15.00 30.99
C SER A 488 26.29 -14.79 29.65
N ALA A 489 25.64 -14.07 28.73
CA ALA A 489 26.29 -13.49 27.54
C ALA A 489 25.78 -12.06 27.28
N ARG A 490 26.67 -11.14 26.89
CA ARG A 490 26.33 -9.74 26.52
C ARG A 490 25.97 -9.64 25.03
N PRO A 491 25.16 -8.64 24.62
CA PRO A 491 24.81 -8.43 23.22
C PRO A 491 25.94 -7.68 22.48
N ASP A 492 26.42 -8.27 21.39
CA ASP A 492 27.32 -7.60 20.43
C ASP A 492 26.88 -7.91 18.98
N THR A 493 26.88 -6.86 18.15
CA THR A 493 26.45 -6.81 16.72
C THR A 493 25.00 -7.23 16.37
N PRO A 494 24.30 -6.46 15.50
CA PRO A 494 22.99 -6.84 14.98
C PRO A 494 23.14 -7.97 13.96
N SER A 495 22.88 -9.20 14.40
CA SER A 495 22.94 -10.37 13.53
C SER A 495 21.76 -10.41 12.54
N ARG A 496 22.08 -10.85 11.31
CA ARG A 496 21.17 -11.17 10.19
C ARG A 496 19.80 -11.69 10.67
N PRO A 497 18.67 -11.13 10.18
CA PRO A 497 17.35 -11.34 10.77
C PRO A 497 17.01 -12.81 10.93
N ALA A 498 16.70 -13.20 12.18
CA ALA A 498 16.42 -14.57 12.54
C ALA A 498 15.27 -15.15 11.69
N GLY A 499 15.46 -16.40 11.27
CA GLY A 499 14.38 -17.17 10.66
C GLY A 499 13.25 -17.39 11.66
N ALA A 500 12.03 -17.53 11.15
CA ALA A 500 10.83 -17.85 11.95
C ALA A 500 11.10 -18.89 13.05
N SER A 501 10.64 -18.61 14.28
CA SER A 501 10.66 -19.59 15.36
C SER A 501 9.80 -20.81 14.95
N PRO A 502 10.03 -22.00 15.53
CA PRO A 502 9.14 -23.15 15.32
C PRO A 502 7.67 -22.82 15.60
N LYS A 503 7.41 -21.98 16.61
CA LYS A 503 6.07 -21.58 17.06
C LYS A 503 5.42 -20.54 16.12
N ALA A 504 6.18 -19.57 15.61
CA ALA A 504 5.73 -18.65 14.56
C ALA A 504 5.46 -19.38 13.23
N THR A 505 6.32 -20.36 12.90
CA THR A 505 6.12 -21.24 11.73
C THR A 505 4.83 -22.07 11.88
N TYR A 506 4.51 -22.51 13.10
CA TYR A 506 3.28 -23.25 13.40
C TYR A 506 2.04 -22.35 13.36
N ALA A 507 2.12 -21.09 13.82
CA ALA A 507 1.05 -20.09 13.67
C ALA A 507 0.72 -19.79 12.19
N ILE A 508 1.74 -19.73 11.32
CA ILE A 508 1.54 -19.59 9.87
C ILE A 508 0.83 -20.81 9.28
N PHE A 509 1.19 -22.02 9.70
CA PHE A 509 0.44 -23.22 9.32
C PHE A 509 -1.03 -23.13 9.79
N LEU A 510 -1.27 -22.81 11.06
CA LEU A 510 -2.63 -22.74 11.64
C LEU A 510 -3.52 -21.71 10.91
N THR A 511 -3.03 -20.52 10.61
CA THR A 511 -3.81 -19.49 9.90
C THR A 511 -4.21 -19.92 8.48
N GLN A 512 -3.32 -20.58 7.74
CA GLN A 512 -3.63 -21.14 6.41
C GLN A 512 -4.62 -22.32 6.50
N PHE A 513 -4.40 -23.21 7.47
CA PHE A 513 -5.22 -24.39 7.73
C PHE A 513 -6.64 -24.02 8.17
N TRP A 514 -6.82 -23.08 9.11
CA TRP A 514 -8.13 -22.56 9.49
C TRP A 514 -8.84 -21.82 8.35
N SER A 515 -8.09 -21.12 7.48
CA SER A 515 -8.67 -20.54 6.25
C SER A 515 -9.27 -21.61 5.34
N CYS A 516 -8.71 -22.83 5.33
CA CYS A 516 -9.29 -23.96 4.61
C CYS A 516 -10.53 -24.52 5.34
N LEU A 517 -10.50 -24.68 6.67
CA LEU A 517 -11.66 -25.14 7.45
C LEU A 517 -12.88 -24.20 7.29
N ALA A 518 -12.68 -22.88 7.42
CA ALA A 518 -13.74 -21.88 7.28
C ALA A 518 -14.33 -21.80 5.87
N LYS A 519 -13.61 -22.29 4.86
CA LYS A 519 -14.06 -22.42 3.46
C LYS A 519 -14.60 -23.83 3.14
N LYS A 520 -14.73 -24.72 4.14
CA LYS A 520 -15.07 -26.15 4.00
C LYS A 520 -14.15 -26.90 3.00
N ASN A 521 -12.92 -26.43 2.85
CA ASN A 521 -11.89 -27.01 1.98
C ASN A 521 -11.10 -28.09 2.74
N TRP A 522 -11.77 -29.20 3.06
CA TRP A 522 -11.21 -30.26 3.90
C TRP A 522 -9.95 -30.90 3.30
N THR A 523 -9.92 -31.12 1.98
CA THR A 523 -8.75 -31.62 1.25
C THR A 523 -7.57 -30.64 1.30
N GLY A 524 -7.83 -29.33 1.21
CA GLY A 524 -6.82 -28.30 1.45
C GLY A 524 -6.25 -28.32 2.86
N ALA A 525 -7.10 -28.46 3.89
CA ALA A 525 -6.67 -28.55 5.28
C ALA A 525 -5.77 -29.77 5.53
N GLN A 526 -6.15 -30.96 5.03
CA GLN A 526 -5.33 -32.17 5.13
C GLN A 526 -4.00 -32.05 4.38
N ARG A 527 -3.99 -31.33 3.24
CA ARG A 527 -2.75 -31.02 2.53
C ARG A 527 -1.83 -30.12 3.36
N HIS A 528 -2.34 -29.03 3.93
CA HIS A 528 -1.54 -28.15 4.80
C HIS A 528 -0.94 -28.91 5.99
N VAL A 529 -1.67 -29.86 6.59
CA VAL A 529 -1.14 -30.75 7.65
C VAL A 529 -0.02 -31.64 7.11
N THR A 530 -0.17 -32.20 5.91
CA THR A 530 0.85 -33.06 5.28
C THR A 530 2.13 -32.27 4.97
N ASP A 531 1.98 -31.11 4.33
CA ASP A 531 3.08 -30.21 3.97
C ASP A 531 3.79 -29.68 5.23
N ALA A 532 3.05 -29.39 6.32
CA ALA A 532 3.59 -29.00 7.62
C ALA A 532 4.36 -30.14 8.32
N LYS A 533 3.86 -31.39 8.26
CA LYS A 533 4.54 -32.57 8.82
C LYS A 533 5.86 -32.91 8.11
N ALA A 534 6.03 -32.45 6.87
CA ALA A 534 7.28 -32.56 6.11
C ALA A 534 8.28 -31.42 6.39
N ASN A 535 7.87 -30.33 7.06
CA ASN A 535 8.71 -29.16 7.32
C ASN A 535 9.65 -29.41 8.53
N PRO A 536 10.99 -29.41 8.36
CA PRO A 536 11.93 -29.65 9.45
C PRO A 536 11.79 -28.68 10.64
N LYS A 537 11.33 -27.44 10.40
CA LYS A 537 11.10 -26.46 11.47
C LYS A 537 9.93 -26.81 12.40
N LEU A 538 9.05 -27.72 11.97
CA LEU A 538 7.88 -28.17 12.72
C LEU A 538 8.06 -29.57 13.33
N ALA A 539 9.29 -30.09 13.36
CA ALA A 539 9.58 -31.41 13.95
C ALA A 539 9.08 -31.56 15.39
N SER A 540 9.19 -30.51 16.22
CA SER A 540 8.66 -30.45 17.58
C SER A 540 7.13 -30.37 17.67
N PHE A 541 6.46 -29.92 16.61
CA PHE A 541 5.01 -29.81 16.50
C PHE A 541 4.35 -31.03 15.85
N LYS A 542 5.12 -32.06 15.46
CA LYS A 542 4.60 -33.23 14.73
C LYS A 542 3.39 -33.90 15.41
N ALA A 543 3.40 -34.03 16.74
CA ALA A 543 2.26 -34.60 17.48
C ALA A 543 1.02 -33.69 17.48
N ALA A 544 1.19 -32.37 17.53
CA ALA A 544 0.10 -31.41 17.38
C ALA A 544 -0.50 -31.47 15.97
N LEU A 545 0.35 -31.56 14.93
CA LEU A 545 -0.09 -31.68 13.54
C LEU A 545 -0.93 -32.94 13.24
N GLU A 546 -0.68 -34.06 13.92
CA GLU A 546 -1.57 -35.24 13.83
C GLU A 546 -2.95 -34.98 14.45
N LEU A 547 -3.00 -34.25 15.57
CA LEU A 547 -4.25 -33.82 16.21
C LEU A 547 -4.98 -32.77 15.36
N ASP A 548 -4.25 -31.89 14.67
CA ASP A 548 -4.81 -30.88 13.78
C ASP A 548 -5.52 -31.52 12.58
N GLY A 549 -4.86 -32.48 11.91
CA GLY A 549 -5.47 -33.26 10.82
C GLY A 549 -6.66 -34.10 11.25
N GLU A 550 -6.65 -34.59 12.49
CA GLU A 550 -7.79 -35.29 13.07
C GLU A 550 -8.95 -34.34 13.40
N LEU A 551 -8.68 -33.17 13.99
CA LEU A 551 -9.71 -32.15 14.23
C LEU A 551 -10.34 -31.61 12.93
N ALA A 552 -9.58 -31.54 11.83
CA ALA A 552 -10.14 -31.26 10.51
C ALA A 552 -11.14 -32.33 10.05
N ARG A 553 -10.89 -33.62 10.31
CA ARG A 553 -11.86 -34.70 10.05
C ARG A 553 -13.09 -34.59 10.95
N GLN A 554 -12.91 -34.21 12.22
CA GLN A 554 -14.02 -33.97 13.14
C GLN A 554 -14.90 -32.78 12.69
N ALA A 555 -14.30 -31.71 12.17
CA ALA A 555 -15.04 -30.57 11.59
C ALA A 555 -15.80 -30.95 10.31
N GLU A 556 -15.19 -31.76 9.43
CA GLU A 556 -15.86 -32.31 8.24
C GLU A 556 -17.02 -33.24 8.62
N ALA A 557 -16.83 -34.12 9.61
CA ALA A 557 -17.89 -35.00 10.11
C ALA A 557 -19.07 -34.23 10.73
N ALA A 558 -18.83 -33.07 11.36
CA ALA A 558 -19.89 -32.19 11.84
C ALA A 558 -20.74 -31.59 10.71
N GLU A 559 -20.11 -31.23 9.59
CA GLU A 559 -20.79 -30.73 8.39
C GLU A 559 -21.59 -31.83 7.67
N GLN A 560 -21.10 -33.07 7.69
CA GLN A 560 -21.81 -34.23 7.14
C GLN A 560 -22.99 -34.66 8.04
N ALA A 561 -22.86 -34.54 9.37
CA ALA A 561 -23.90 -34.87 10.33
C ALA A 561 -25.20 -34.06 10.19
N VAL A 562 -25.18 -32.93 9.48
CA VAL A 562 -26.38 -32.13 9.17
C VAL A 562 -27.42 -32.94 8.38
N GLU A 563 -26.99 -33.81 7.46
CA GLU A 563 -27.90 -34.71 6.73
C GLU A 563 -28.52 -35.77 7.65
N ALA A 564 -27.72 -36.36 8.53
CA ALA A 564 -28.18 -37.35 9.51
C ALA A 564 -29.16 -36.73 10.52
N GLY A 565 -28.87 -35.52 11.00
CA GLY A 565 -29.76 -34.73 11.86
C GLY A 565 -31.09 -34.40 11.20
N ALA A 566 -31.07 -33.97 9.94
CA ALA A 566 -32.29 -33.75 9.16
C ALA A 566 -33.08 -35.06 8.94
N ALA A 567 -32.41 -36.21 8.82
CA ALA A 567 -33.08 -37.50 8.64
C ALA A 567 -33.86 -37.94 9.90
N LEU A 568 -33.44 -37.54 11.10
CA LEU A 568 -34.18 -37.80 12.34
C LEU A 568 -35.55 -37.11 12.38
N LEU A 569 -35.71 -35.97 11.69
CA LEU A 569 -36.98 -35.23 11.64
C LEU A 569 -38.11 -35.97 10.89
N LYS A 570 -37.80 -37.07 10.21
CA LYS A 570 -38.79 -37.96 9.57
C LYS A 570 -39.70 -38.69 10.56
N ASP A 571 -39.33 -38.78 11.83
CA ASP A 571 -40.21 -39.32 12.88
C ASP A 571 -41.37 -38.37 13.25
N GLY A 572 -41.38 -37.16 12.68
CA GLY A 572 -42.41 -36.16 12.91
C GLY A 572 -42.16 -35.27 14.13
N ARG A 573 -40.99 -35.32 14.79
CA ARG A 573 -40.64 -34.38 15.86
C ARG A 573 -40.70 -32.91 15.37
N PRO A 574 -41.17 -31.96 16.19
CA PRO A 574 -41.27 -30.56 15.81
C PRO A 574 -39.89 -29.91 15.65
N PHE A 575 -39.65 -29.22 14.53
CA PHE A 575 -38.42 -28.46 14.29
C PHE A 575 -38.67 -27.27 13.35
N ILE A 576 -37.80 -26.26 13.39
CA ILE A 576 -37.87 -25.09 12.50
C ILE A 576 -36.59 -24.99 11.66
N LEU A 577 -36.71 -25.37 10.39
CA LEU A 577 -35.65 -25.14 9.40
C LEU A 577 -35.65 -23.65 9.05
N GLN A 578 -34.52 -22.96 9.24
CA GLN A 578 -34.36 -21.56 8.84
C GLN A 578 -33.46 -21.51 7.59
N GLN A 579 -34.02 -21.02 6.48
CA GLN A 579 -33.35 -20.85 5.20
C GLN A 579 -33.06 -19.36 4.97
N LYS A 580 -31.88 -19.02 4.44
CA LYS A 580 -31.58 -17.69 3.94
C LYS A 580 -31.92 -17.64 2.45
N ASP A 581 -32.89 -16.81 2.09
CA ASP A 581 -33.28 -16.58 0.69
C ASP A 581 -33.07 -15.12 0.28
N VAL A 582 -33.45 -14.77 -0.95
CA VAL A 582 -33.31 -13.40 -1.50
C VAL A 582 -34.29 -12.37 -0.89
N ARG A 583 -35.20 -12.79 -0.01
CA ARG A 583 -36.21 -11.96 0.67
C ARG A 583 -35.96 -11.86 2.18
N GLY A 584 -35.15 -12.75 2.75
CA GLY A 584 -34.73 -12.71 4.15
C GLY A 584 -34.47 -14.11 4.73
N VAL A 585 -35.07 -14.38 5.90
CA VAL A 585 -35.00 -15.69 6.57
C VAL A 585 -36.37 -16.35 6.50
N ARG A 586 -36.53 -17.35 5.61
CA ARG A 586 -37.72 -18.20 5.58
C ARG A 586 -37.64 -19.20 6.73
N LYS A 587 -38.71 -19.33 7.51
CA LYS A 587 -38.87 -20.34 8.55
C LYS A 587 -39.86 -21.39 8.08
N ILE A 588 -39.47 -22.67 8.10
CA ILE A 588 -40.29 -23.81 7.69
C ILE A 588 -40.47 -24.70 8.93
N ALA A 589 -41.71 -24.80 9.42
CA ALA A 589 -42.04 -25.61 10.58
C ALA A 589 -42.35 -27.04 10.14
N VAL A 590 -41.47 -27.98 10.46
CA VAL A 590 -41.60 -29.40 10.12
C VAL A 590 -42.03 -30.24 11.33
N GLY A 591 -42.79 -31.31 11.08
CA GLY A 591 -43.24 -32.25 12.11
C GLY A 591 -44.54 -31.86 12.80
N GLN A 592 -44.76 -32.36 14.01
CA GLN A 592 -45.99 -32.16 14.80
C GLN A 592 -46.27 -30.66 15.02
N GLY A 593 -47.48 -30.22 14.67
CA GLY A 593 -47.89 -28.80 14.72
C GLY A 593 -47.30 -27.92 13.60
N GLY A 594 -46.42 -28.45 12.76
CA GLY A 594 -45.85 -27.76 11.60
C GLY A 594 -46.75 -27.82 10.36
N THR A 595 -46.42 -26.99 9.36
CA THR A 595 -47.03 -27.03 8.02
C THR A 595 -46.41 -28.10 7.12
N ALA A 596 -45.22 -28.60 7.45
CA ALA A 596 -44.39 -29.38 6.53
C ALA A 596 -43.88 -30.73 7.08
N THR A 597 -43.52 -31.63 6.15
CA THR A 597 -42.90 -32.94 6.41
C THR A 597 -41.65 -33.11 5.55
N ILE A 598 -40.64 -33.84 6.06
CA ILE A 598 -39.45 -34.20 5.28
C ILE A 598 -39.68 -35.56 4.62
N ASP A 599 -39.69 -35.57 3.29
CA ASP A 599 -40.02 -36.77 2.52
C ASP A 599 -38.74 -37.61 2.33
N ARG A 600 -37.67 -36.98 1.84
CA ARG A 600 -36.35 -37.61 1.68
C ARG A 600 -35.20 -36.62 1.73
N ILE A 601 -34.00 -37.14 1.93
CA ILE A 601 -32.74 -36.39 1.89
C ILE A 601 -31.82 -37.11 0.92
N ARG A 602 -31.11 -36.34 0.09
CA ARG A 602 -30.20 -36.81 -0.96
C ARG A 602 -29.29 -35.66 -1.38
N ASN A 603 -28.01 -35.92 -1.63
CA ASN A 603 -27.07 -34.96 -2.24
C ASN A 603 -27.17 -33.54 -1.62
N ARG A 604 -26.95 -33.42 -0.31
CA ARG A 604 -27.07 -32.16 0.46
C ARG A 604 -28.40 -31.42 0.29
N THR A 605 -29.47 -32.12 -0.03
CA THR A 605 -30.79 -31.57 -0.32
C THR A 605 -31.87 -32.29 0.47
N ILE A 606 -32.71 -31.52 1.17
CA ILE A 606 -33.88 -31.98 1.90
C ILE A 606 -35.11 -31.76 0.99
N ASP A 607 -35.77 -32.83 0.55
CA ASP A 607 -37.06 -32.73 -0.15
C ASP A 607 -38.19 -32.67 0.89
N ILE A 608 -39.00 -31.61 0.81
CA ILE A 608 -40.00 -31.22 1.81
C ILE A 608 -41.37 -31.07 1.15
N SER A 609 -42.41 -31.63 1.77
CA SER A 609 -43.81 -31.36 1.46
C SER A 609 -44.42 -30.37 2.44
N GLU A 610 -45.01 -29.27 1.97
CA GLU A 610 -45.67 -28.25 2.80
C GLU A 610 -47.16 -28.10 2.46
N ARG A 611 -48.02 -28.07 3.48
CA ARG A 611 -49.47 -27.92 3.34
C ARG A 611 -49.85 -26.44 3.21
N MET A 612 -50.48 -26.06 2.11
CA MET A 612 -51.01 -24.71 1.89
C MET A 612 -52.39 -24.75 1.23
N GLY A 613 -53.35 -24.00 1.79
CA GLY A 613 -54.63 -23.69 1.12
C GLY A 613 -55.51 -24.89 0.75
N GLY A 614 -55.36 -26.04 1.42
CA GLY A 614 -56.07 -27.29 1.08
C GLY A 614 -55.30 -28.22 0.14
N GLY A 615 -54.13 -27.81 -0.35
CA GLY A 615 -53.20 -28.64 -1.12
C GLY A 615 -51.87 -28.91 -0.39
N GLN A 616 -51.01 -29.70 -1.04
CA GLN A 616 -49.66 -30.03 -0.60
C GLN A 616 -48.67 -29.68 -1.71
N ILE A 617 -47.61 -28.94 -1.39
CA ILE A 617 -46.59 -28.46 -2.34
C ILE A 617 -45.24 -29.05 -1.94
N GLY A 618 -44.65 -29.85 -2.82
CA GLY A 618 -43.30 -30.37 -2.66
C GLY A 618 -42.24 -29.37 -3.16
N PHE A 619 -41.16 -29.17 -2.41
CA PHE A 619 -39.99 -28.40 -2.83
C PHE A 619 -38.69 -28.98 -2.27
N SER A 620 -37.57 -28.70 -2.95
CA SER A 620 -36.23 -29.12 -2.54
C SER A 620 -35.50 -27.98 -1.83
N LEU A 621 -34.90 -28.26 -0.68
CA LEU A 621 -34.18 -27.32 0.18
C LEU A 621 -32.70 -27.75 0.31
N PRO A 622 -31.77 -27.09 -0.39
CA PRO A 622 -30.34 -27.36 -0.24
C PRO A 622 -29.84 -26.95 1.15
N ILE A 623 -29.08 -27.82 1.81
CA ILE A 623 -28.52 -27.62 3.15
C ILE A 623 -27.60 -26.39 3.19
N ASP A 624 -26.87 -26.12 2.11
CA ASP A 624 -26.03 -24.92 1.98
C ASP A 624 -26.81 -23.59 1.91
N THR A 625 -28.16 -23.64 1.90
CA THR A 625 -29.03 -22.45 2.04
C THR A 625 -29.62 -22.29 3.45
N LEU A 626 -29.39 -23.25 4.36
CA LEU A 626 -29.79 -23.13 5.77
C LEU A 626 -28.91 -22.13 6.52
N LEU A 627 -29.44 -21.51 7.58
CA LEU A 627 -28.64 -20.69 8.48
C LEU A 627 -27.68 -21.58 9.30
N PRO A 628 -26.47 -21.11 9.65
CA PRO A 628 -25.50 -21.89 10.44
C PRO A 628 -26.08 -22.45 11.75
N VAL A 629 -26.93 -21.68 12.45
CA VAL A 629 -27.62 -22.13 13.67
C VAL A 629 -28.61 -23.28 13.43
N THR A 630 -29.18 -23.39 12.22
CA THR A 630 -30.03 -24.53 11.84
C THR A 630 -29.17 -25.74 11.50
N CYS A 631 -28.09 -25.59 10.74
CA CYS A 631 -27.14 -26.68 10.49
C CYS A 631 -26.58 -27.26 11.79
N GLN A 632 -26.17 -26.39 12.71
CA GLN A 632 -25.69 -26.74 14.05
C GLN A 632 -26.74 -27.53 14.85
N ALA A 633 -27.97 -27.04 14.94
CA ALA A 633 -29.03 -27.70 15.71
C ALA A 633 -29.43 -29.07 15.12
N LEU A 634 -29.33 -29.24 13.80
CA LEU A 634 -29.46 -30.55 13.14
C LEU A 634 -28.29 -31.46 13.49
N ALA A 635 -27.04 -30.98 13.35
CA ALA A 635 -25.84 -31.75 13.67
C ALA A 635 -25.81 -32.20 15.13
N GLU A 636 -26.14 -31.33 16.10
CA GLU A 636 -26.22 -31.71 17.53
C GLU A 636 -27.31 -32.76 17.78
N MET A 637 -28.47 -32.66 17.11
CA MET A 637 -29.56 -33.62 17.28
C MET A 637 -29.16 -35.06 16.96
N TYR A 638 -28.21 -35.25 16.03
CA TYR A 638 -27.61 -36.55 15.72
C TYR A 638 -26.36 -36.85 16.57
N LEU A 639 -25.42 -35.90 16.66
CA LEU A 639 -24.09 -36.11 17.23
C LEU A 639 -24.06 -36.21 18.75
N LYS A 640 -24.96 -35.56 19.48
CA LYS A 640 -24.96 -35.57 20.96
C LYS A 640 -24.99 -36.98 21.58
N ASP A 641 -25.55 -37.94 20.85
CA ASP A 641 -25.72 -39.34 21.24
C ASP A 641 -24.66 -40.27 20.60
N GLN A 642 -23.70 -39.73 19.83
CA GLN A 642 -22.63 -40.48 19.17
C GLN A 642 -21.31 -40.50 19.98
N PRO A 643 -20.47 -41.54 19.83
CA PRO A 643 -19.10 -41.54 20.34
C PRO A 643 -18.31 -40.32 19.84
N GLN A 644 -17.57 -39.65 20.74
CA GLN A 644 -16.85 -38.40 20.48
C GLN A 644 -17.72 -37.21 20.00
N GLY A 645 -19.06 -37.29 19.99
CA GLY A 645 -19.93 -36.31 19.35
C GLY A 645 -19.77 -34.85 19.81
N PHE A 646 -19.47 -34.61 21.09
CA PHE A 646 -19.16 -33.25 21.58
C PHE A 646 -17.83 -32.69 21.05
N LEU A 647 -16.85 -33.55 20.73
CA LEU A 647 -15.62 -33.14 20.04
C LEU A 647 -15.93 -32.76 18.58
N THR A 648 -16.70 -33.61 17.89
CA THR A 648 -17.16 -33.36 16.52
C THR A 648 -17.88 -32.02 16.42
N LEU A 649 -18.83 -31.77 17.33
CA LEU A 649 -19.56 -30.50 17.44
C LEU A 649 -18.64 -29.31 17.73
N ALA A 650 -17.69 -29.45 18.67
CA ALA A 650 -16.74 -28.38 19.00
C ALA A 650 -15.80 -28.04 17.82
N ALA A 651 -15.28 -29.05 17.11
CA ALA A 651 -14.42 -28.85 15.95
C ALA A 651 -15.16 -28.20 14.77
N GLY A 652 -16.38 -28.66 14.47
CA GLY A 652 -17.25 -28.04 13.45
C GLY A 652 -17.67 -26.62 13.82
N ARG A 653 -17.92 -26.36 15.11
CA ARG A 653 -18.24 -25.01 15.61
C ARG A 653 -17.06 -24.06 15.46
N PHE A 654 -15.85 -24.46 15.87
CA PHE A 654 -14.63 -23.68 15.68
C PHE A 654 -14.42 -23.30 14.20
N ALA A 655 -14.56 -24.27 13.29
CA ALA A 655 -14.43 -24.04 11.85
C ALA A 655 -15.47 -23.06 11.27
N SER A 656 -16.59 -22.84 11.97
CA SER A 656 -17.75 -22.08 11.48
C SER A 656 -17.87 -20.64 12.02
N ILE A 657 -17.05 -20.22 13.00
CA ILE A 657 -17.22 -18.94 13.71
C ILE A 657 -15.91 -18.14 13.82
N PRO A 658 -15.96 -16.79 13.76
CA PRO A 658 -14.75 -15.96 13.77
C PRO A 658 -14.14 -15.69 15.16
N GLN A 659 -14.91 -15.92 16.24
CA GLN A 659 -14.51 -15.65 17.64
C GLN A 659 -15.00 -16.77 18.57
N PRO A 660 -14.36 -17.96 18.59
CA PRO A 660 -14.76 -19.07 19.46
C PRO A 660 -14.55 -18.78 20.95
N ASP A 661 -13.74 -17.78 21.31
CA ASP A 661 -13.49 -17.35 22.69
C ASP A 661 -14.72 -16.81 23.41
N ARG A 662 -15.78 -16.49 22.66
CA ARG A 662 -17.03 -15.88 23.13
C ARG A 662 -18.24 -16.78 22.93
N ASP A 663 -18.02 -18.00 22.44
CA ASP A 663 -19.08 -18.92 22.07
C ASP A 663 -19.32 -19.95 23.17
N GLU A 664 -20.39 -19.75 23.94
CA GLU A 664 -20.72 -20.60 25.10
C GLU A 664 -20.90 -22.08 24.71
N GLU A 665 -21.43 -22.34 23.52
CA GLU A 665 -21.68 -23.68 22.98
C GLU A 665 -20.36 -24.40 22.66
N PHE A 666 -19.44 -23.76 21.92
CA PHE A 666 -18.08 -24.26 21.70
C PHE A 666 -17.36 -24.56 23.01
N MET A 667 -17.38 -23.63 23.97
CA MET A 667 -16.69 -23.80 25.26
C MET A 667 -17.33 -24.92 26.10
N ALA A 668 -18.65 -25.06 26.09
CA ALA A 668 -19.36 -26.12 26.79
C ALA A 668 -19.13 -27.50 26.14
N TRP A 669 -19.14 -27.61 24.81
CA TRP A 669 -18.86 -28.85 24.09
C TRP A 669 -17.40 -29.27 24.21
N THR A 670 -16.44 -28.34 24.09
CA THR A 670 -15.01 -28.62 24.32
C THR A 670 -14.79 -29.15 25.73
N LYS A 671 -15.36 -28.52 26.76
CA LYS A 671 -15.28 -28.96 28.16
C LYS A 671 -16.01 -30.29 28.46
N LYS A 672 -16.96 -30.71 27.62
CA LYS A 672 -17.53 -32.07 27.65
C LYS A 672 -16.57 -33.07 27.01
N ALA A 673 -15.99 -32.74 25.85
CA ALA A 673 -15.02 -33.57 25.15
C ALA A 673 -13.71 -33.76 25.94
N GLU A 674 -13.27 -32.77 26.72
CA GLU A 674 -12.10 -32.90 27.63
C GLU A 674 -12.29 -33.94 28.74
N LYS A 675 -13.52 -34.36 29.05
CA LYS A 675 -13.84 -35.39 30.05
C LYS A 675 -13.90 -36.80 29.47
N ASP A 676 -14.08 -36.95 28.16
CA ASP A 676 -14.02 -38.25 27.49
C ASP A 676 -12.55 -38.62 27.24
N SER A 677 -12.14 -39.81 27.69
CA SER A 677 -10.75 -40.26 27.60
C SER A 677 -10.24 -40.39 26.16
N VAL A 678 -11.12 -40.64 25.19
CA VAL A 678 -10.77 -40.73 23.76
C VAL A 678 -10.63 -39.34 23.13
N SER A 679 -11.55 -38.44 23.45
CA SER A 679 -11.59 -37.06 22.92
C SER A 679 -10.60 -36.11 23.59
N ALA A 680 -10.19 -36.36 24.85
CA ALA A 680 -9.53 -35.35 25.70
C ALA A 680 -8.30 -34.68 25.09
N LEU A 681 -7.43 -35.43 24.42
CA LEU A 681 -6.23 -34.86 23.79
C LEU A 681 -6.56 -33.97 22.59
N ARG A 682 -7.60 -34.31 21.83
CA ARG A 682 -8.11 -33.54 20.69
C ARG A 682 -8.85 -32.28 21.17
N ALA A 683 -9.62 -32.39 22.26
CA ALA A 683 -10.30 -31.25 22.87
C ALA A 683 -9.31 -30.22 23.44
N ARG A 684 -8.22 -30.67 24.08
CA ARG A 684 -7.11 -29.78 24.49
C ARG A 684 -6.44 -29.09 23.29
N GLN A 685 -6.38 -29.74 22.13
CA GLN A 685 -5.84 -29.12 20.92
C GLN A 685 -6.74 -28.00 20.37
N LEU A 686 -8.07 -28.09 20.53
CA LEU A 686 -8.98 -26.96 20.28
C LEU A 686 -8.69 -25.77 21.23
N THR A 687 -8.35 -26.05 22.49
CA THR A 687 -7.90 -25.02 23.44
C THR A 687 -6.55 -24.40 23.02
N VAL A 688 -5.62 -25.18 22.47
CA VAL A 688 -4.37 -24.66 21.88
C VAL A 688 -4.67 -23.75 20.68
N TRP A 689 -5.56 -24.15 19.77
CA TRP A 689 -5.99 -23.29 18.65
C TRP A 689 -6.54 -21.95 19.12
N LEU A 690 -7.35 -21.97 20.18
CA LEU A 690 -7.97 -20.78 20.76
C LEU A 690 -6.93 -19.77 21.25
N GLU A 691 -5.88 -20.21 21.94
CA GLU A 691 -4.82 -19.31 22.43
C GLU A 691 -3.95 -18.73 21.29
N PHE A 692 -3.69 -19.50 20.23
CA PHE A 692 -3.08 -18.94 19.02
C PHE A 692 -3.98 -17.88 18.36
N GLN A 693 -5.28 -18.15 18.22
CA GLN A 693 -6.22 -17.20 17.62
C GLN A 693 -6.33 -15.90 18.44
N LYS A 694 -6.30 -15.98 19.78
CA LYS A 694 -6.19 -14.81 20.66
C LYS A 694 -4.88 -14.05 20.47
N ALA A 695 -3.75 -14.74 20.33
CA ALA A 695 -2.45 -14.12 20.09
C ALA A 695 -2.41 -13.35 18.76
N GLU A 696 -2.97 -13.91 17.68
CA GLU A 696 -3.11 -13.21 16.39
C GLU A 696 -3.98 -11.95 16.51
N GLN A 697 -5.11 -12.01 17.23
CA GLN A 697 -5.97 -10.84 17.47
C GLN A 697 -5.26 -9.77 18.31
N ALA A 698 -4.52 -10.17 19.34
CA ALA A 698 -3.74 -9.26 20.19
C ALA A 698 -2.64 -8.55 19.38
N ALA A 699 -1.91 -9.30 18.53
CA ALA A 699 -0.89 -8.73 17.65
C ALA A 699 -1.50 -7.72 16.66
N ARG A 700 -2.61 -8.06 16.01
CA ARG A 700 -3.32 -7.15 15.09
C ARG A 700 -3.79 -5.87 15.79
N LYS A 701 -4.25 -5.96 17.04
CA LYS A 701 -4.61 -4.78 17.85
C LYS A 701 -3.38 -3.92 18.20
N ALA A 702 -2.29 -4.54 18.66
CA ALA A 702 -1.08 -3.82 19.06
C ALA A 702 -0.42 -3.08 17.87
N PHE A 703 -0.48 -3.66 16.67
CA PHE A 703 0.04 -3.01 15.46
C PHE A 703 -0.84 -1.82 15.00
N ALA A 704 -2.17 -1.93 15.10
CA ALA A 704 -3.06 -0.79 14.85
C ALA A 704 -2.82 0.36 15.85
N GLU A 705 -2.37 0.07 17.08
CA GLU A 705 -1.95 1.08 18.05
C GLU A 705 -0.63 1.76 17.64
N VAL A 706 0.34 1.02 17.08
CA VAL A 706 1.55 1.58 16.44
C VAL A 706 1.18 2.53 15.29
N GLU A 707 0.30 2.11 14.39
CA GLU A 707 -0.13 2.90 13.23
C GLU A 707 -0.79 4.22 13.69
N SER A 708 -1.69 4.16 14.68
CA SER A 708 -2.33 5.36 15.26
C SER A 708 -1.35 6.28 16.00
N LEU A 709 -0.32 5.73 16.66
CA LEU A 709 0.76 6.52 17.26
C LEU A 709 1.55 7.29 16.18
N LEU A 710 1.81 6.68 15.03
CA LEU A 710 2.47 7.35 13.90
C LEU A 710 1.58 8.43 13.27
N GLU A 711 0.28 8.16 13.09
CA GLU A 711 -0.70 9.16 12.62
C GLU A 711 -0.76 10.39 13.54
N SER A 712 -0.71 10.17 14.85
CA SER A 712 -0.61 11.24 15.87
C SER A 712 0.74 11.98 15.87
N LYS A 713 1.69 11.56 15.00
CA LYS A 713 3.09 12.01 14.89
C LYS A 713 3.91 11.82 16.17
N ASN A 714 3.50 10.92 17.05
CA ASN A 714 4.20 10.61 18.29
C ASN A 714 5.30 9.57 18.06
N ALA A 715 6.36 9.98 17.36
CA ALA A 715 7.39 9.10 16.87
C ALA A 715 8.11 8.28 17.96
N GLU A 716 8.43 8.90 19.11
CA GLU A 716 9.11 8.20 20.20
C GLU A 716 8.24 7.08 20.80
N LYS A 717 6.94 7.31 20.99
CA LYS A 717 6.01 6.24 21.37
C LYS A 717 5.82 5.21 20.26
N THR A 718 5.84 5.62 18.99
CA THR A 718 5.73 4.72 17.84
C THR A 718 6.88 3.71 17.83
N LEU A 719 8.12 4.18 18.05
CA LEU A 719 9.30 3.33 18.15
C LEU A 719 9.22 2.36 19.34
N ALA A 720 8.89 2.87 20.53
CA ALA A 720 8.73 2.03 21.72
C ALA A 720 7.63 0.96 21.54
N ALA A 721 6.52 1.30 20.87
CA ALA A 721 5.44 0.38 20.55
C ALA A 721 5.82 -0.65 19.47
N LEU A 722 6.65 -0.28 18.47
CA LEU A 722 7.23 -1.22 17.49
C LEU A 722 8.16 -2.23 18.15
N ASP A 723 9.01 -1.78 19.06
CA ASP A 723 9.94 -2.64 19.79
C ASP A 723 9.17 -3.58 20.74
N GLN A 724 8.16 -3.07 21.44
CA GLN A 724 7.23 -3.88 22.24
C GLN A 724 6.45 -4.90 21.36
N PHE A 725 5.95 -4.49 20.20
CA PHE A 725 5.26 -5.38 19.27
C PHE A 725 6.18 -6.51 18.79
N SER A 726 7.38 -6.16 18.36
CA SER A 726 8.36 -7.12 17.82
C SER A 726 8.81 -8.16 18.85
N THR A 727 8.78 -7.83 20.15
CA THR A 727 9.16 -8.73 21.24
C THR A 727 7.97 -9.54 21.77
N GLN A 728 6.81 -8.92 21.99
CA GLN A 728 5.63 -9.58 22.58
C GLN A 728 4.87 -10.47 21.59
N HIS A 729 4.93 -10.19 20.28
CA HIS A 729 4.17 -10.90 19.25
C HIS A 729 5.03 -11.72 18.28
N ALA A 730 6.34 -11.89 18.53
CA ALA A 730 7.29 -12.58 17.67
C ALA A 730 6.86 -14.01 17.21
N ASP A 731 6.06 -14.70 18.03
CA ASP A 731 5.55 -16.04 17.77
C ASP A 731 4.23 -16.09 16.97
N THR A 732 3.72 -14.95 16.48
CA THR A 732 2.49 -14.87 15.67
C THR A 732 2.76 -14.87 14.17
N ALA A 733 1.82 -15.41 13.39
CA ALA A 733 1.82 -15.31 11.94
C ALA A 733 1.71 -13.84 11.50
N PHE A 734 0.87 -13.05 12.16
CA PHE A 734 0.72 -11.64 11.83
C PHE A 734 2.00 -10.81 12.05
N ALA A 735 2.77 -11.02 13.11
CA ALA A 735 4.05 -10.31 13.28
C ALA A 735 5.15 -10.74 12.28
N MET A 736 5.00 -11.93 11.67
CA MET A 736 5.80 -12.31 10.51
C MET A 736 5.32 -11.63 9.22
N GLU A 737 4.00 -11.57 9.01
CA GLU A 737 3.33 -10.90 7.88
C GLU A 737 3.64 -9.39 7.86
N SER A 738 3.50 -8.72 9.00
CA SER A 738 3.66 -7.27 9.14
C SER A 738 5.11 -6.79 9.22
N ARG A 739 6.11 -7.68 9.24
CA ARG A 739 7.54 -7.33 9.46
C ARG A 739 8.03 -6.18 8.57
N ASN A 740 7.73 -6.21 7.28
CA ASN A 740 8.18 -5.16 6.36
C ASN A 740 7.47 -3.83 6.61
N ALA A 741 6.18 -3.86 6.98
CA ALA A 741 5.45 -2.67 7.40
C ALA A 741 5.95 -2.13 8.75
N ALA A 742 6.38 -3.01 9.67
CA ALA A 742 6.99 -2.60 10.93
C ALA A 742 8.28 -1.79 10.70
N GLU A 743 9.14 -2.21 9.77
CA GLU A 743 10.34 -1.44 9.41
C GLU A 743 10.01 -0.14 8.65
N GLU A 744 8.98 -0.15 7.78
CA GLU A 744 8.53 1.08 7.10
C GLU A 744 7.95 2.11 8.09
N LEU A 745 7.17 1.65 9.08
CA LEU A 745 6.68 2.47 10.19
C LEU A 745 7.85 2.94 11.08
N ARG A 746 8.87 2.11 11.29
CA ARG A 746 10.10 2.48 12.01
C ARG A 746 10.86 3.60 11.29
N GLU A 747 11.08 3.51 9.97
CA GLU A 747 11.72 4.59 9.22
C GLU A 747 10.88 5.88 9.22
N LYS A 748 9.55 5.78 9.02
CA LYS A 748 8.66 6.96 9.10
C LYS A 748 8.73 7.63 10.47
N ALA A 749 8.69 6.85 11.55
CA ALA A 749 8.83 7.37 12.92
C ALA A 749 10.21 8.03 13.12
N GLN A 750 11.30 7.36 12.75
CA GLN A 750 12.64 7.94 12.83
C GLN A 750 12.78 9.22 11.98
N THR A 751 12.11 9.31 10.83
CA THR A 751 12.14 10.51 9.98
C THR A 751 11.46 11.70 10.65
N LEU A 752 10.34 11.48 11.35
CA LEU A 752 9.67 12.52 12.15
C LEU A 752 10.51 13.03 13.33
N MET A 753 11.55 12.29 13.74
CA MET A 753 12.48 12.67 14.82
C MET A 753 13.71 13.43 14.34
N ARG A 754 13.82 13.78 13.05
CA ARG A 754 15.02 14.42 12.47
C ARG A 754 14.73 15.82 11.97
N GLU A 755 15.72 16.70 12.09
CA GLU A 755 15.77 17.99 11.39
C GLU A 755 17.11 18.15 10.66
N PRO A 756 17.17 18.82 9.48
CA PRO A 756 18.40 18.91 8.69
C PRO A 756 19.48 19.78 9.35
N GLY A 757 20.75 19.42 9.15
CA GLY A 757 21.90 20.05 9.80
C GLY A 757 22.30 19.35 11.10
N LEU A 758 23.39 19.79 11.72
CA LEU A 758 23.91 19.27 12.99
C LEU A 758 23.58 20.23 14.15
N TRP A 759 23.53 19.72 15.37
CA TRP A 759 23.44 20.58 16.56
C TRP A 759 24.82 21.07 16.96
N ALA A 760 25.07 22.38 16.87
CA ALA A 760 26.35 22.99 17.22
C ALA A 760 26.31 23.58 18.63
N THR A 761 27.39 23.36 19.40
CA THR A 761 27.62 23.94 20.72
C THR A 761 28.91 24.75 20.71
N TYR A 762 28.83 25.98 21.23
CA TYR A 762 29.92 26.97 21.21
C TYR A 762 30.44 27.17 22.63
N TRP A 763 31.75 27.08 22.84
CA TRP A 763 32.35 27.09 24.16
C TRP A 763 33.51 28.08 24.25
N SER A 764 33.61 28.80 25.37
CA SER A 764 34.85 29.46 25.77
C SER A 764 35.78 28.42 26.40
N ALA A 765 37.06 28.49 26.05
CA ALA A 765 38.13 27.65 26.57
C ALA A 765 39.17 28.49 27.34
N SER A 766 40.19 27.83 27.86
CA SER A 766 41.43 28.48 28.31
C SER A 766 42.64 27.61 27.94
N GLN A 767 43.85 28.17 28.02
CA GLN A 767 45.11 27.56 27.53
C GLN A 767 45.37 26.12 28.03
N ASN A 768 44.80 25.74 29.19
CA ASN A 768 44.96 24.41 29.77
C ASN A 768 43.64 23.60 29.83
N LYS A 769 42.54 24.10 29.25
CA LYS A 769 41.20 23.52 29.42
C LYS A 769 40.25 23.81 28.24
N ARG A 770 40.04 22.78 27.42
CA ARG A 770 38.99 22.73 26.38
C ARG A 770 37.59 22.64 27.00
N PHE A 771 36.58 23.08 26.26
CA PHE A 771 35.15 23.03 26.61
C PHE A 771 34.83 23.58 28.02
N GLU A 772 35.49 24.67 28.41
CA GLU A 772 35.42 25.15 29.80
C GLU A 772 34.03 25.69 30.19
N ARG A 773 33.35 26.41 29.29
CA ARG A 773 31.98 26.90 29.52
C ARG A 773 31.25 27.10 28.20
N MET A 774 30.05 26.54 28.09
CA MET A 774 29.17 26.78 26.93
C MET A 774 28.71 28.24 26.90
N VAL A 775 28.78 28.86 25.73
CA VAL A 775 28.34 30.24 25.45
C VAL A 775 26.91 30.22 24.91
N PHE A 776 26.62 29.30 23.99
CA PHE A 776 25.28 28.95 23.49
C PHE A 776 25.32 27.65 22.67
N ALA A 777 24.16 27.18 22.24
CA ALA A 777 23.99 26.11 21.28
C ALA A 777 22.92 26.47 20.23
N GLN A 778 23.00 25.92 19.02
CA GLN A 778 22.02 26.14 17.95
C GLN A 778 22.01 24.99 16.93
N ALA A 779 20.88 24.82 16.23
CA ALA A 779 20.80 23.94 15.06
C ALA A 779 21.47 24.61 13.85
N GLU A 780 22.55 24.02 13.35
CA GLU A 780 23.27 24.51 12.18
C GLU A 780 23.01 23.66 10.95
N ARG A 781 22.31 24.28 10.00
CA ARG A 781 22.27 23.81 8.62
C ARG A 781 23.69 23.97 8.09
N VAL A 782 24.47 22.88 8.09
CA VAL A 782 25.89 22.90 7.71
C VAL A 782 26.03 23.32 6.25
N THR A 783 26.23 24.62 6.02
CA THR A 783 26.20 25.23 4.68
C THR A 783 27.59 25.53 4.18
N TYR A 784 28.20 24.53 3.53
CA TYR A 784 29.26 24.62 2.51
C TYR A 784 30.62 25.24 2.85
N ASP A 785 30.76 26.04 3.91
CA ASP A 785 32.03 26.70 4.25
C ASP A 785 32.27 26.75 5.78
N LEU A 786 32.28 25.55 6.38
CA LEU A 786 33.09 25.34 7.58
C LEU A 786 34.54 25.43 7.11
N GLY A 787 35.16 26.61 7.25
CA GLY A 787 36.41 26.90 6.56
C GLY A 787 37.13 28.23 6.86
N ILE A 788 36.48 29.27 7.39
CA ILE A 788 37.16 30.56 7.71
C ILE A 788 36.61 31.19 9.01
N VAL A 789 37.44 31.33 10.06
CA VAL A 789 37.04 31.86 11.39
C VAL A 789 36.88 33.41 11.43
N GLU A 790 37.12 34.13 10.32
CA GLU A 790 36.99 35.59 10.22
C GLU A 790 35.64 36.16 10.74
N LYS A 791 34.57 35.35 10.72
CA LYS A 791 33.27 35.68 11.35
C LYS A 791 32.72 34.52 12.17
N LEU A 792 33.05 34.52 13.45
CA LEU A 792 32.31 33.75 14.46
C LEU A 792 30.83 34.19 14.48
N PRO A 793 29.86 33.27 14.66
CA PRO A 793 28.43 33.60 14.60
C PRO A 793 27.90 34.44 15.78
N SER A 794 28.74 34.76 16.77
CA SER A 794 28.42 35.73 17.82
C SER A 794 29.68 36.32 18.44
N ASP A 795 29.70 37.65 18.67
CA ASP A 795 30.76 38.34 19.44
C ASP A 795 30.86 37.87 20.91
N LYS A 796 29.93 37.03 21.38
CA LYS A 796 30.02 36.36 22.69
C LYS A 796 31.07 35.25 22.74
N ILE A 797 31.50 34.73 21.59
CA ILE A 797 32.53 33.70 21.49
C ILE A 797 33.90 34.40 21.61
N PRO A 798 34.81 33.93 22.48
CA PRO A 798 36.17 34.47 22.53
C PRO A 798 36.87 34.39 21.17
N ARG A 799 37.63 35.42 20.80
CA ARG A 799 38.45 35.43 19.57
C ARG A 799 39.72 34.56 19.67
N VAL A 800 40.04 34.11 20.87
CA VAL A 800 41.15 33.21 21.24
C VAL A 800 40.65 32.31 22.36
N PHE A 801 41.12 31.06 22.41
CA PHE A 801 40.65 29.99 23.30
C PHE A 801 39.13 29.78 23.23
N PHE A 802 38.68 29.12 22.15
CA PHE A 802 37.32 28.62 22.01
C PHE A 802 37.29 27.19 21.44
N ASP A 803 36.24 26.45 21.77
CA ASP A 803 35.95 25.13 21.18
C ASP A 803 34.55 25.12 20.54
N LEU A 804 34.43 24.37 19.45
CA LEU A 804 33.17 24.02 18.81
C LEU A 804 32.94 22.51 18.91
N ARG A 805 31.70 22.09 19.14
CA ARG A 805 31.28 20.70 18.95
C ARG A 805 29.98 20.64 18.17
N TYR A 806 30.00 19.93 17.05
CA TYR A 806 28.84 19.59 16.22
C TYR A 806 28.45 18.13 16.51
N GLU A 807 27.18 17.88 16.83
CA GLU A 807 26.65 16.55 17.14
C GLU A 807 25.35 16.28 16.36
N GLY A 808 25.19 15.04 15.90
CA GLY A 808 24.01 14.61 15.14
C GLY A 808 24.18 13.24 14.52
N MET A 809 23.68 13.09 13.29
CA MET A 809 23.62 11.85 12.53
C MET A 809 24.15 12.07 11.11
N LEU A 810 25.02 11.16 10.66
CA LEU A 810 25.49 11.05 9.28
C LEU A 810 24.69 9.95 8.58
N ARG A 811 23.85 10.30 7.60
CA ARG A 811 23.09 9.33 6.81
C ARG A 811 23.90 8.85 5.60
N ILE A 812 24.16 7.55 5.55
CA ILE A 812 24.92 6.87 4.49
C ILE A 812 23.94 6.18 3.54
N ALA A 813 23.93 6.61 2.27
CA ALA A 813 23.05 6.04 1.24
C ALA A 813 23.61 4.77 0.58
N GLN A 814 24.93 4.58 0.59
CA GLN A 814 25.62 3.46 -0.04
C GLN A 814 26.67 2.91 0.94
N ALA A 815 26.58 1.63 1.28
CA ALA A 815 27.58 0.98 2.13
C ALA A 815 28.94 0.86 1.43
N GLY A 816 30.04 0.98 2.17
CA GLY A 816 31.40 0.77 1.68
C GLY A 816 32.45 1.62 2.39
N SER A 817 33.66 1.63 1.82
CA SER A 817 34.80 2.38 2.34
C SER A 817 34.72 3.85 1.95
N TYR A 818 34.53 4.73 2.94
CA TYR A 818 34.59 6.18 2.81
C TYR A 818 35.99 6.68 3.23
N GLU A 819 36.53 7.66 2.51
CA GLU A 819 37.76 8.36 2.90
C GLU A 819 37.40 9.78 3.37
N PHE A 820 37.71 10.10 4.62
CA PHE A 820 37.51 11.43 5.22
C PHE A 820 38.81 12.22 5.18
N LYS A 821 38.70 13.52 4.89
CA LYS A 821 39.79 14.51 4.97
C LYS A 821 39.48 15.50 6.09
N LEU A 822 40.35 15.56 7.09
CA LEU A 822 40.31 16.53 8.18
C LEU A 822 41.51 17.48 8.08
N GLU A 823 41.27 18.79 8.13
CA GLU A 823 42.31 19.81 8.25
C GLU A 823 41.86 20.84 9.29
N ALA A 824 42.77 21.39 10.10
CA ALA A 824 42.44 22.47 11.03
C ALA A 824 43.68 23.23 11.52
N ASP A 825 43.40 24.42 12.03
CA ASP A 825 44.27 25.31 12.79
C ASP A 825 43.41 25.86 13.95
N ASP A 826 43.60 25.44 15.21
CA ASP A 826 44.63 24.53 15.72
C ASP A 826 44.27 23.02 15.65
N ARG A 827 43.09 22.61 16.14
CA ARG A 827 42.78 21.18 16.42
C ARG A 827 41.41 20.74 15.92
N ILE A 828 41.31 19.49 15.48
CA ILE A 828 40.04 18.87 15.04
C ILE A 828 39.95 17.39 15.43
N GLY A 829 38.74 16.95 15.79
CA GLY A 829 38.40 15.54 16.02
C GLY A 829 37.12 15.11 15.30
N LEU A 830 37.04 13.85 14.90
CA LEU A 830 35.89 13.20 14.28
C LEU A 830 35.60 11.88 14.98
N TRP A 831 34.35 11.67 15.38
CA TRP A 831 33.81 10.41 15.89
C TRP A 831 32.61 9.98 15.05
N ILE A 832 32.51 8.68 14.79
CA ILE A 832 31.36 8.05 14.11
C ILE A 832 30.97 6.81 14.93
N ASP A 833 29.68 6.65 15.23
CA ASP A 833 29.15 5.62 16.15
C ASP A 833 29.87 5.61 17.51
N GLU A 834 30.06 6.81 18.08
CA GLU A 834 30.88 7.12 19.26
C GLU A 834 32.36 6.71 19.21
N LYS A 835 32.83 6.05 18.16
CA LYS A 835 34.23 5.63 17.99
C LYS A 835 35.07 6.80 17.48
N PRO A 836 36.23 7.11 18.08
CA PRO A 836 37.17 8.08 17.52
C PRO A 836 37.67 7.57 16.17
N ILE A 837 37.42 8.33 15.12
CA ILE A 837 37.89 8.04 13.75
C ILE A 837 39.24 8.70 13.52
N ARG A 838 39.37 9.99 13.87
CA ARG A 838 40.58 10.77 13.65
C ARG A 838 40.61 11.98 14.58
N GLU A 839 41.77 12.27 15.15
CA GLU A 839 42.07 13.53 15.85
C GLU A 839 43.39 14.10 15.31
N LEU A 840 43.48 15.42 15.17
CA LEU A 840 44.60 16.17 14.61
C LEU A 840 44.81 17.50 15.36
N SER A 841 46.05 17.98 15.38
CA SER A 841 46.48 19.17 16.13
C SER A 841 47.64 19.87 15.40
N GLY A 842 47.34 20.58 14.32
CA GLY A 842 48.31 21.16 13.40
C GLY A 842 49.05 20.13 12.54
N GLY A 843 48.76 20.12 11.24
CA GLY A 843 49.46 19.27 10.26
C GLY A 843 49.23 17.75 10.43
N GLY A 844 50.13 16.96 9.82
CA GLY A 844 50.02 15.50 9.75
C GLY A 844 49.22 15.00 8.52
N ASN A 845 48.97 13.68 8.46
CA ASN A 845 48.13 13.11 7.39
C ASN A 845 46.65 13.46 7.64
N PRO A 846 45.97 14.18 6.71
CA PRO A 846 44.57 14.55 6.87
C PRO A 846 43.59 13.42 6.54
N PHE A 847 44.04 12.36 5.85
CA PHE A 847 43.17 11.31 5.30
C PHE A 847 42.99 10.13 6.25
N GLN A 848 41.74 9.69 6.44
CA GLN A 848 41.35 8.52 7.22
C GLN A 848 40.24 7.73 6.52
N LYS A 849 40.40 6.41 6.35
CA LYS A 849 39.35 5.53 5.82
C LYS A 849 38.48 4.94 6.93
N VAL A 850 37.20 4.78 6.63
CA VAL A 850 36.18 4.16 7.49
C VAL A 850 35.22 3.36 6.61
N ASP A 851 34.99 2.10 6.95
CA ASP A 851 33.94 1.30 6.31
C ASP A 851 32.61 1.56 7.02
N LEU A 852 31.60 2.04 6.27
CA LEU A 852 30.29 2.42 6.79
C LEU A 852 29.19 1.58 6.14
N SER A 853 28.17 1.23 6.92
CA SER A 853 26.93 0.61 6.45
C SER A 853 26.01 1.64 5.78
N ALA A 854 25.07 1.20 4.96
CA ALA A 854 23.94 2.05 4.59
C ALA A 854 22.98 2.17 5.80
N GLY A 855 22.50 3.38 6.08
CA GLY A 855 21.75 3.68 7.30
C GLY A 855 22.16 5.02 7.90
N ASP A 856 21.99 5.17 9.21
CA ASP A 856 22.38 6.37 9.96
C ASP A 856 23.41 6.02 11.03
N HIS A 857 24.45 6.83 11.11
CA HIS A 857 25.53 6.71 12.07
C HIS A 857 25.53 7.92 13.02
N THR A 858 25.92 7.78 14.29
CA THR A 858 26.12 8.99 15.12
C THR A 858 27.34 9.75 14.59
N LEU A 859 27.29 11.08 14.62
CA LEU A 859 28.37 11.94 14.16
C LEU A 859 28.68 12.98 15.25
N ARG A 860 29.94 13.04 15.67
CA ARG A 860 30.49 14.17 16.43
C ARG A 860 31.72 14.72 15.71
N ILE A 861 31.77 16.03 15.55
CA ILE A 861 32.96 16.77 15.11
C ILE A 861 33.31 17.78 16.21
N GLU A 862 34.57 17.82 16.62
CA GLU A 862 35.09 18.85 17.53
C GLU A 862 36.15 19.69 16.83
N TYR A 863 36.22 20.97 17.17
CA TYR A 863 37.26 21.89 16.74
C TYR A 863 37.72 22.75 17.93
N SER A 864 39.00 23.13 17.96
CA SER A 864 39.56 24.08 18.94
C SER A 864 40.45 25.10 18.27
N ASN A 865 40.38 26.33 18.78
CA ASN A 865 41.24 27.44 18.40
C ASN A 865 41.86 28.06 19.67
N ASP A 866 43.18 27.96 19.81
CA ASP A 866 43.93 28.55 20.91
C ASP A 866 44.21 30.03 20.64
N ALA A 867 44.98 30.39 19.62
CA ALA A 867 45.34 31.79 19.37
C ALA A 867 45.75 32.10 17.93
N GLY A 868 45.23 33.20 17.38
CA GLY A 868 45.57 33.70 16.05
C GLY A 868 44.35 33.83 15.15
N GLY A 869 44.53 33.50 13.87
CA GLY A 869 43.41 33.10 13.02
C GLY A 869 42.99 31.66 13.32
N GLY A 870 42.13 31.09 12.48
CA GLY A 870 41.75 29.69 12.59
C GLY A 870 40.92 29.20 11.41
N PHE A 871 40.89 27.90 11.23
CA PHE A 871 39.96 27.21 10.33
C PHE A 871 39.82 25.74 10.71
N PHE A 872 38.78 25.10 10.20
CA PHE A 872 38.72 23.64 10.12
C PHE A 872 37.94 23.20 8.89
N VAL A 873 38.21 22.00 8.40
CA VAL A 873 37.60 21.41 7.20
C VAL A 873 37.30 19.93 7.50
N VAL A 874 36.06 19.51 7.22
CA VAL A 874 35.69 18.10 7.13
C VAL A 874 35.10 17.82 5.76
N LYS A 875 35.81 17.03 4.96
CA LYS A 875 35.40 16.60 3.62
C LYS A 875 35.44 15.08 3.54
N TRP A 876 34.75 14.49 2.57
CA TRP A 876 34.71 13.05 2.37
C TRP A 876 34.82 12.66 0.89
N LYS A 877 35.07 11.38 0.65
CA LYS A 877 35.11 10.76 -0.67
C LYS A 877 34.37 9.42 -0.59
N PRO A 878 33.19 9.28 -1.24
CA PRO A 878 32.35 8.10 -1.12
C PRO A 878 32.90 6.88 -1.89
N PRO A 879 32.40 5.66 -1.60
CA PRO A 879 32.88 4.43 -2.21
C PRO A 879 32.86 4.48 -3.74
N GLY A 880 34.03 4.22 -4.36
CA GLY A 880 34.19 4.21 -5.82
C GLY A 880 34.33 5.57 -6.50
N ALA A 881 34.25 6.69 -5.77
CA ALA A 881 34.52 8.01 -6.34
C ALA A 881 36.00 8.16 -6.74
N THR A 882 36.25 8.72 -7.93
CA THR A 882 37.60 8.87 -8.49
C THR A 882 38.19 10.29 -8.34
N GLY A 883 37.37 11.31 -8.06
CA GLY A 883 37.77 12.71 -7.94
C GLY A 883 38.35 13.13 -6.58
N GLU A 884 38.29 14.43 -6.30
CA GLU A 884 38.73 15.03 -5.02
C GLU A 884 37.78 14.70 -3.85
N HIS A 885 38.17 15.11 -2.63
CA HIS A 885 37.30 15.08 -1.46
C HIS A 885 36.32 16.25 -1.50
N ILE A 886 35.02 15.95 -1.45
CA ILE A 886 33.92 16.91 -1.48
C ILE A 886 33.42 17.23 -0.07
N ASN A 887 32.72 18.35 0.11
CA ASN A 887 31.97 18.61 1.35
C ASN A 887 30.98 17.47 1.61
N ILE A 888 30.74 17.14 2.88
CA ILE A 888 29.63 16.25 3.23
C ILE A 888 28.33 17.01 2.89
N PRO A 889 27.45 16.48 2.01
CA PRO A 889 26.23 17.18 1.60
C PRO A 889 25.27 17.40 2.77
N ALA A 890 24.52 18.50 2.75
CA ALA A 890 23.63 18.87 3.85
C ALA A 890 22.48 17.86 4.04
N GLU A 891 22.07 17.17 2.97
CA GLU A 891 21.11 16.07 2.98
C GLU A 891 21.63 14.78 3.65
N ASN A 892 22.94 14.68 3.90
CA ASN A 892 23.54 13.60 4.68
C ASN A 892 23.65 13.95 6.18
N LEU A 893 23.35 15.18 6.60
CA LEU A 893 23.58 15.68 7.96
C LEU A 893 22.26 16.03 8.66
N TRP A 894 22.02 15.43 9.83
CA TRP A 894 20.76 15.53 10.57
C TRP A 894 21.01 15.63 12.08
N HIS A 895 20.06 16.18 12.84
CA HIS A 895 20.05 16.15 14.31
C HIS A 895 18.67 15.75 14.84
N ARG A 896 18.58 15.35 16.10
CA ARG A 896 17.31 14.93 16.70
C ARG A 896 16.43 16.15 16.96
N LYS A 897 15.17 16.08 16.51
CA LYS A 897 14.14 17.09 16.77
C LYS A 897 13.96 17.26 18.28
N GLY A 898 14.14 18.48 18.79
CA GLY A 898 14.08 18.79 20.22
C GLY A 898 15.37 18.48 21.00
N GLN A 899 16.51 18.30 20.34
CA GLN A 899 17.86 18.21 20.94
C GLN A 899 18.34 19.58 21.47
N GLU A 900 17.46 20.34 22.14
CA GLU A 900 17.79 21.63 22.78
C GLU A 900 18.74 21.42 23.97
N VAL A 901 20.04 21.33 23.71
CA VAL A 901 21.05 21.42 24.77
C VAL A 901 21.03 22.86 25.29
N ARG A 902 20.51 23.06 26.51
CA ARG A 902 20.45 24.36 27.18
C ARG A 902 21.79 24.65 27.88
N PRO A 903 22.31 25.89 27.79
CA PRO A 903 23.58 26.29 28.41
C PRO A 903 23.47 26.46 29.94
#